data_AF-A0A834N7K9-F1
#
_entry.id   AF-A0A834N7K9-F1
#
_cell.length_a   1.000
_cell.length_b   1.000
_cell.length_c   1.000
_cell.angle_alpha   90.00
_cell.angle_beta   90.00
_cell.angle_gamma   90.00
#
_symmetry.space_group_name_H-M   'P 1'
#
loop_
_entity.id
_entity.type
_entity.pdbx_description
1 polymer ?
#
loop_
_entity_poly.entity_id
_entity_poly.type
_entity_poly.pdbx_seq_one_letter_code
_entity_poly.pdbx_strand_id
1 'polypeptide(L)'
;MNETDFNILWMGNHPKPDILRNLQSYQKVNHFPRSYEITRKDRLYKNIEAMQRSKGLRNLDFIPQTFLLPSESRELLTAHFRYRGPWIVKPKASSRGRGIYIVNSPEKILTDESVIVAQYINNPLLVDGHKCDLRLYVAVTNYDPLLIYLYEEGLVRFATVKYDGGNQYVWNPCMHLCNYSINKFHVDYVKSEDPDAEDVGHKWTLSALLRHLRSIGQDTEQLMQRIEDIIIKSILATASGIVSGVKQFVKHPETCFELFGFDILIDDTLKPWLLEVNLTPSLGCDSPLDVRLKSALIADLLTLVGIPAVDPMLRPQSMHLNRSLANPTKRMAGYRRVQSAETLAHKKKSVGKSNIIKGGLSSEQQRIVASAKAQFERRGGFVRIFPSPKSWEIYSQYLDTSTGIPIVSDPLGPGRIPQSVTTNHNLMLHEQLFPAANRNTGFVIPEVTLDRLSRYERYERALVKGHKQSLDRGDSKENMDVDTHKYKNLVMKSMQEGNTLSPGEARKAFGLYLGHILRKISQSNADPACCDLVMKFLQQSSSNLRTPFLFTLPSSKLSDKDRAAITAKQLSDFLHLYNRETELYADTVDRPCTVPNRLFQKFLAAAGEEDLDDVLILQTQLYKCAHSFLGRSGFAGSLRGPNLLCSLPHITSRVYSNAATTEQCKCTQSSTRTTKAPRT
;
A
#
# COMPACT_ATOMS: atom_id res chain seq x y z
N MET A 1 10.33 -10.71 29.66
CA MET A 1 11.16 -10.93 28.46
C MET A 1 11.78 -9.60 28.10
N ASN A 2 13.11 -9.51 27.99
CA ASN A 2 13.75 -8.26 27.55
C ASN A 2 13.27 -7.94 26.13
N GLU A 3 12.70 -6.74 25.92
CA GLU A 3 12.18 -6.27 24.61
C GLU A 3 13.24 -6.21 23.50
N THR A 4 14.52 -6.44 23.83
CA THR A 4 15.67 -6.39 22.91
C THR A 4 16.07 -7.75 22.34
N ASP A 5 15.42 -8.84 22.77
CA ASP A 5 15.82 -10.21 22.45
C ASP A 5 14.99 -10.82 21.29
N PHE A 6 15.38 -10.53 20.04
CA PHE A 6 14.67 -10.96 18.83
C PHE A 6 15.61 -11.34 17.68
N ASN A 7 15.14 -12.17 16.74
CA ASN A 7 15.82 -12.42 15.45
C ASN A 7 15.37 -11.43 14.37
N ILE A 8 14.09 -11.08 14.38
CA ILE A 8 13.49 -10.11 13.47
C ILE A 8 12.66 -9.10 14.24
N LEU A 9 12.85 -7.82 13.94
CA LEU A 9 12.02 -6.72 14.37
C LEU A 9 11.30 -6.15 13.16
N TRP A 10 9.97 -6.31 13.13
CA TRP A 10 9.12 -5.76 12.08
C TRP A 10 8.35 -4.56 12.60
N MET A 11 8.62 -3.37 12.04
CA MET A 11 7.96 -2.14 12.45
C MET A 11 7.14 -1.52 11.30
N GLY A 12 6.13 -0.73 11.68
CA GLY A 12 5.35 0.07 10.72
C GLY A 12 5.94 1.47 10.46
N ASN A 13 6.83 1.92 11.35
CA ASN A 13 7.45 3.25 11.37
C ASN A 13 8.97 3.11 11.42
N HIS A 14 9.69 4.20 11.12
CA HIS A 14 11.15 4.21 11.18
C HIS A 14 11.68 3.89 12.59
N PRO A 15 12.70 3.02 12.73
CA PRO A 15 13.35 2.73 13.99
C PRO A 15 14.08 3.95 14.54
N LYS A 16 14.04 4.11 15.87
CA LYS A 16 14.85 5.11 16.57
C LYS A 16 16.34 4.76 16.40
N PRO A 17 17.24 5.76 16.29
CA PRO A 17 18.68 5.52 16.13
C PRO A 17 19.28 4.58 17.19
N ASP A 18 18.79 4.63 18.42
CA ASP A 18 19.29 3.77 19.51
C ASP A 18 18.96 2.29 19.33
N ILE A 19 17.84 1.96 18.66
CA ILE A 19 17.51 0.58 18.30
C ILE A 19 18.56 0.08 17.31
N LEU A 20 18.82 0.85 16.26
CA LEU A 20 19.75 0.49 15.18
C LEU A 20 21.20 0.29 15.68
N ARG A 21 21.65 1.15 16.61
CA ARG A 21 23.00 1.06 17.19
C ARG A 21 23.23 -0.21 18.00
N ASN A 22 22.17 -0.72 18.62
CA ASN A 22 22.22 -1.86 19.53
C ASN A 22 21.95 -3.21 18.84
N LEU A 23 21.64 -3.21 17.55
CA LEU A 23 21.42 -4.44 16.77
C LEU A 23 22.67 -5.32 16.79
N GLN A 24 22.47 -6.59 17.12
CA GLN A 24 23.49 -7.63 16.98
C GLN A 24 23.51 -8.17 15.55
N SER A 25 24.64 -8.76 15.14
CA SER A 25 24.84 -9.28 13.78
C SER A 25 23.83 -10.35 13.33
N TYR A 26 23.19 -11.04 14.27
CA TYR A 26 22.13 -12.02 13.98
C TYR A 26 20.73 -11.39 13.86
N GLN A 27 20.56 -10.13 14.25
CA GLN A 27 19.25 -9.49 14.25
C GLN A 27 18.95 -8.88 12.88
N LYS A 28 17.66 -8.80 12.54
CA LYS A 28 17.17 -8.19 11.31
C LYS A 28 16.08 -7.16 11.62
N VAL A 29 16.10 -6.03 10.92
CA VAL A 29 15.07 -4.98 11.00
C VAL A 29 14.64 -4.59 9.59
N ASN A 30 13.34 -4.38 9.40
CA ASN A 30 12.71 -4.12 8.10
C ASN A 30 12.80 -2.65 7.63
N HIS A 31 13.76 -1.87 8.13
CA HIS A 31 13.97 -0.48 7.75
C HIS A 31 15.44 -0.07 7.74
N PHE A 32 15.83 0.75 6.76
CA PHE A 32 17.10 1.48 6.82
C PHE A 32 16.97 2.81 7.58
N PRO A 33 18.03 3.29 8.25
CA PRO A 33 18.06 4.67 8.73
C PRO A 33 17.93 5.63 7.57
N ARG A 34 17.14 6.70 7.76
CA ARG A 34 16.89 7.75 6.76
C ARG A 34 16.25 7.27 5.46
N SER A 35 15.57 6.12 5.45
CA SER A 35 14.76 5.71 4.28
C SER A 35 13.62 6.68 3.95
N TYR A 36 13.28 7.61 4.85
CA TYR A 36 12.43 8.76 4.53
C TYR A 36 12.94 9.64 3.37
N GLU A 37 14.21 9.55 2.98
CA GLU A 37 14.76 10.25 1.81
C GLU A 37 14.09 9.83 0.49
N ILE A 38 13.64 8.57 0.39
CA ILE A 38 12.88 8.07 -0.75
C ILE A 38 11.37 8.06 -0.50
N THR A 39 10.92 7.88 0.75
CA THR A 39 9.49 7.67 1.03
C THR A 39 8.72 8.94 1.32
N ARG A 40 9.39 10.04 1.69
CA ARG A 40 8.73 11.34 1.79
C ARG A 40 8.72 12.00 0.42
N LYS A 41 7.53 12.40 -0.04
CA LYS A 41 7.32 13.00 -1.36
C LYS A 41 8.20 14.23 -1.62
N ASP A 42 8.37 15.09 -0.61
CA ASP A 42 9.19 16.31 -0.73
C ASP A 42 10.68 15.99 -0.86
N ARG A 43 11.18 15.02 -0.08
CA ARG A 43 12.56 14.53 -0.15
C ARG A 43 12.84 13.78 -1.46
N LEU A 44 11.96 12.87 -1.85
CA LEU A 44 12.05 12.14 -3.12
C LEU A 44 12.21 13.10 -4.30
N TYR A 45 11.31 14.09 -4.39
CA TYR A 45 11.36 15.09 -5.45
C TYR A 45 12.69 15.86 -5.45
N LYS A 46 13.11 16.37 -4.29
CA LYS A 46 14.35 17.17 -4.17
C LYS A 46 15.61 16.37 -4.50
N ASN A 47 15.66 15.09 -4.10
CA ASN A 47 16.75 14.19 -4.43
C ASN A 47 16.82 13.90 -5.95
N ILE A 48 15.66 13.64 -6.59
CA ILE A 48 15.61 13.44 -8.05
C ILE A 48 15.96 14.72 -8.80
N GLU A 49 15.46 15.88 -8.38
CA GLU A 49 15.79 17.19 -8.96
C GLU A 49 17.29 17.51 -8.84
N ALA A 50 17.92 17.17 -7.72
CA ALA A 50 19.37 17.30 -7.56
C ALA A 50 20.14 16.40 -8.55
N MET A 51 19.65 15.17 -8.78
CA MET A 51 20.24 14.29 -9.77
C MET A 51 19.98 14.76 -11.22
N GLN A 52 18.82 15.38 -11.49
CA GLN A 52 18.49 15.99 -12.80
C GLN A 52 19.47 17.13 -13.13
N ARG A 53 19.86 17.93 -12.13
CA ARG A 53 20.84 19.03 -12.30
C ARG A 53 22.24 18.54 -12.68
N SER A 54 22.68 17.39 -12.16
CA SER A 54 24.02 16.85 -12.45
C SER A 54 24.07 15.92 -13.65
N LYS A 55 23.04 15.11 -13.88
CA LYS A 55 23.02 14.06 -14.91
C LYS A 55 22.13 14.38 -16.11
N GLY A 56 21.46 15.53 -16.08
CA GLY A 56 20.60 16.02 -17.15
C GLY A 56 19.14 15.58 -17.01
N LEU A 57 18.22 16.51 -17.30
CA LEU A 57 16.77 16.33 -17.19
C LEU A 57 16.25 15.13 -18.01
N ARG A 58 16.73 14.95 -19.25
CA ARG A 58 16.26 13.88 -20.15
C ARG A 58 16.51 12.48 -19.60
N ASN A 59 17.56 12.29 -18.81
CA ASN A 59 17.89 10.99 -18.22
C ASN A 59 16.99 10.64 -17.03
N LEU A 60 16.25 11.62 -16.51
CA LEU A 60 15.50 11.59 -15.25
C LEU A 60 14.08 12.16 -15.42
N ASP A 61 13.56 12.10 -16.65
CA ASP A 61 12.23 12.58 -17.02
C ASP A 61 11.16 11.50 -16.76
N PHE A 62 11.05 11.09 -15.49
CA PHE A 62 10.09 10.07 -15.05
C PHE A 62 9.29 10.49 -13.82
N ILE A 63 9.45 11.73 -13.35
CA ILE A 63 8.60 12.34 -12.34
C ILE A 63 7.85 13.53 -12.97
N PRO A 64 6.56 13.74 -12.65
CA PRO A 64 5.87 14.94 -13.11
C PRO A 64 6.53 16.19 -12.52
N GLN A 65 6.49 17.29 -13.27
CA GLN A 65 6.99 18.57 -12.77
C GLN A 65 6.29 18.92 -11.46
N THR A 66 7.06 19.17 -10.39
CA THR A 66 6.54 19.27 -9.03
C THR A 66 7.11 20.48 -8.31
N PHE A 67 6.32 21.08 -7.42
CA PHE A 67 6.66 22.28 -6.66
C PHE A 67 6.28 22.10 -5.19
N LEU A 68 7.14 22.58 -4.29
CA LEU A 68 6.92 22.59 -2.85
C LEU A 68 6.40 23.97 -2.43
N LEU A 69 5.15 24.03 -1.98
CA LEU A 69 4.56 25.25 -1.45
C LEU A 69 4.75 25.37 0.06
N PRO A 70 4.93 26.60 0.60
CA PRO A 70 4.88 27.88 -0.10
C PRO A 70 6.20 28.31 -0.79
N SER A 71 7.30 27.58 -0.61
CA SER A 71 8.64 27.98 -1.07
C SER A 71 8.79 28.20 -2.58
N GLU A 72 8.07 27.44 -3.40
CA GLU A 72 8.23 27.40 -4.87
C GLU A 72 6.98 27.94 -5.59
N SER A 73 6.26 28.86 -4.95
CA SER A 73 5.02 29.44 -5.48
C SER A 73 5.24 30.19 -6.79
N ARG A 74 6.36 30.91 -6.92
CA ARG A 74 6.69 31.70 -8.11
C ARG A 74 7.02 30.81 -9.31
N GLU A 75 7.73 29.71 -9.05
CA GLU A 75 8.09 28.69 -10.02
C GLU A 75 6.82 27.99 -10.53
N LEU A 76 5.89 27.66 -9.63
CA LEU A 76 4.56 27.12 -9.99
C LEU A 76 3.78 28.09 -10.89
N LEU A 77 3.70 29.38 -10.53
CA LEU A 77 3.01 30.39 -11.36
C LEU A 77 3.64 30.48 -12.75
N THR A 78 4.97 30.52 -12.83
CA THR A 78 5.72 30.55 -14.10
C THR A 78 5.41 29.34 -14.97
N ALA A 79 5.39 28.14 -14.38
CA ALA A 79 5.03 26.92 -15.09
C ALA A 79 3.56 26.92 -15.53
N HIS A 80 2.65 27.44 -14.70
CA HIS A 80 1.24 27.55 -15.04
C HIS A 80 0.97 28.50 -16.20
N PHE A 81 1.71 29.61 -16.31
CA PHE A 81 1.63 30.48 -17.49
C PHE A 81 1.99 29.76 -18.80
N ARG A 82 2.87 28.74 -18.74
CA ARG A 82 3.30 27.96 -19.92
C ARG A 82 2.35 26.81 -20.25
N TYR A 83 1.92 26.04 -19.25
CA TYR A 83 1.20 24.78 -19.47
C TYR A 83 -0.29 24.82 -19.14
N ARG A 84 -0.78 25.87 -18.48
CA ARG A 84 -2.21 26.09 -18.12
C ARG A 84 -2.88 25.00 -17.27
N GLY A 85 -2.10 24.14 -16.59
CA GLY A 85 -2.65 23.08 -15.72
C GLY A 85 -3.37 21.99 -16.53
N PRO A 86 -3.98 20.97 -15.90
CA PRO A 86 -4.31 20.83 -14.47
C PRO A 86 -3.14 20.45 -13.55
N TRP A 87 -3.28 20.74 -12.26
CA TRP A 87 -2.32 20.46 -11.18
C TRP A 87 -2.94 19.58 -10.11
N ILE A 88 -2.20 18.59 -9.61
CA ILE A 88 -2.61 17.77 -8.47
C ILE A 88 -1.89 18.22 -7.20
N VAL A 89 -2.66 18.58 -6.19
CA VAL A 89 -2.17 19.00 -4.88
C VAL A 89 -2.17 17.80 -3.94
N LYS A 90 -1.06 17.60 -3.22
CA LYS A 90 -0.84 16.48 -2.31
C LYS A 90 -0.22 16.99 -1.00
N PRO A 91 -0.65 16.51 0.18
CA PRO A 91 0.04 16.84 1.43
C PRO A 91 1.43 16.16 1.50
N LYS A 92 2.39 16.81 2.16
CA LYS A 92 3.79 16.33 2.27
C LYS A 92 3.93 14.93 2.90
N ALA A 93 3.21 14.69 3.99
CA ALA A 93 3.33 13.49 4.83
C ALA A 93 1.99 12.75 5.01
N SER A 94 1.15 12.73 3.95
CA SER A 94 -0.11 11.98 3.93
C SER A 94 -0.03 10.76 3.01
N SER A 95 -0.98 9.84 3.20
CA SER A 95 -1.13 8.57 2.49
C SER A 95 -2.61 8.24 2.29
N ARG A 96 -2.90 7.21 1.47
CA ARG A 96 -4.26 6.70 1.17
C ARG A 96 -5.16 7.69 0.40
N GLY A 97 -4.54 8.60 -0.36
CA GLY A 97 -5.25 9.61 -1.15
C GLY A 97 -5.86 10.76 -0.34
N ARG A 98 -5.58 10.86 0.97
CA ARG A 98 -6.17 11.89 1.84
C ARG A 98 -5.60 13.28 1.55
N GLY A 99 -6.50 14.25 1.39
CA GLY A 99 -6.16 15.66 1.14
C GLY A 99 -5.67 15.91 -0.29
N ILE A 100 -5.83 14.94 -1.19
CA ILE A 100 -5.49 15.10 -2.60
C ILE A 100 -6.67 15.69 -3.34
N TYR A 101 -6.42 16.74 -4.11
CA TYR A 101 -7.39 17.36 -4.99
C TYR A 101 -6.69 17.90 -6.24
N ILE A 102 -7.45 18.13 -7.30
CA ILE A 102 -6.94 18.63 -8.57
C ILE A 102 -7.48 20.05 -8.78
N VAL A 103 -6.62 20.94 -9.26
CA VAL A 103 -6.97 22.34 -9.56
C VAL A 103 -6.48 22.73 -10.93
N ASN A 104 -7.28 23.54 -11.62
CA ASN A 104 -6.90 24.07 -12.94
C ASN A 104 -6.11 25.37 -12.83
N SER A 105 -6.17 26.07 -11.69
CA SER A 105 -5.44 27.31 -11.43
C SER A 105 -4.74 27.25 -10.07
N PRO A 106 -3.47 27.69 -9.96
CA PRO A 106 -2.76 27.81 -8.69
C PRO A 106 -3.45 28.68 -7.64
N GLU A 107 -4.29 29.63 -8.06
CA GLU A 107 -5.05 30.51 -7.15
C GLU A 107 -6.06 29.75 -6.28
N LYS A 108 -6.47 28.55 -6.70
CA LYS A 108 -7.40 27.69 -5.95
C LYS A 108 -6.70 26.80 -4.93
N ILE A 109 -5.38 26.94 -4.77
CA ILE A 109 -4.60 26.14 -3.82
C ILE A 109 -4.71 26.80 -2.44
N LEU A 110 -5.13 26.02 -1.44
CA LEU A 110 -5.16 26.46 -0.06
C LEU A 110 -3.71 26.59 0.45
N THR A 111 -3.28 27.82 0.75
CA THR A 111 -1.88 28.14 1.08
C THR A 111 -1.52 27.94 2.55
N ASP A 112 -2.49 27.62 3.40
CA ASP A 112 -2.32 27.57 4.86
C ASP A 112 -1.46 26.40 5.33
N GLU A 113 -1.27 25.39 4.47
CA GLU A 113 -0.43 24.22 4.76
C GLU A 113 0.66 24.01 3.71
N SER A 114 1.76 23.40 4.14
CA SER A 114 2.84 23.08 3.23
C SER A 114 2.50 21.84 2.40
N VAL A 115 2.24 22.07 1.12
CA VAL A 115 1.80 21.05 0.15
C VAL A 115 2.79 20.85 -0.98
N ILE A 116 2.58 19.76 -1.71
CA ILE A 116 3.30 19.40 -2.93
C ILE A 116 2.32 19.52 -4.08
N VAL A 117 2.68 20.30 -5.09
CA VAL A 117 1.86 20.53 -6.28
C VAL A 117 2.59 19.93 -7.47
N ALA A 118 2.01 18.92 -8.10
CA ALA A 118 2.59 18.26 -9.26
C ALA A 118 1.72 18.47 -10.50
N GLN A 119 2.33 18.46 -11.68
CA GLN A 119 1.61 18.43 -12.94
C GLN A 119 0.74 17.17 -12.97
N TYR A 120 -0.54 17.34 -13.29
CA TYR A 120 -1.45 16.21 -13.43
C TYR A 120 -1.24 15.55 -14.80
N ILE A 121 -1.08 14.22 -14.79
CA ILE A 121 -0.96 13.43 -16.02
C ILE A 121 -2.37 13.20 -16.56
N ASN A 122 -2.73 13.97 -17.59
CA ASN A 122 -4.08 14.04 -18.13
C ASN A 122 -4.40 12.97 -19.20
N ASN A 123 -3.38 12.30 -19.72
CA ASN A 123 -3.54 11.22 -20.70
C ASN A 123 -3.01 9.91 -20.10
N PRO A 124 -3.62 9.38 -19.02
CA PRO A 124 -3.20 8.08 -18.48
C PRO A 124 -3.53 6.97 -19.47
N LEU A 125 -2.79 5.86 -19.41
CA LEU A 125 -3.23 4.59 -20.00
C LEU A 125 -4.59 4.23 -19.40
N LEU A 126 -5.55 3.90 -20.28
CA LEU A 126 -6.89 3.46 -19.90
C LEU A 126 -7.08 2.00 -20.27
N VAL A 127 -7.60 1.21 -19.34
CA VAL A 127 -8.05 -0.16 -19.59
C VAL A 127 -9.57 -0.15 -19.43
N ASP A 128 -10.30 -0.54 -20.48
CA ASP A 128 -11.77 -0.47 -20.54
C ASP A 128 -12.36 0.91 -20.18
N GLY A 129 -11.57 1.97 -20.43
CA GLY A 129 -11.93 3.35 -20.11
C GLY A 129 -11.66 3.76 -18.66
N HIS A 130 -11.08 2.90 -17.83
CA HIS A 130 -10.72 3.21 -16.45
C HIS A 130 -9.24 3.58 -16.33
N LYS A 131 -8.97 4.63 -15.54
CA LYS A 131 -7.60 4.99 -15.14
C LYS A 131 -7.06 3.94 -14.17
N CYS A 132 -5.80 3.52 -14.33
CA CYS A 132 -5.15 2.59 -13.42
C CYS A 132 -3.77 3.06 -12.98
N ASP A 133 -3.34 2.67 -11.78
CA ASP A 133 -1.94 2.79 -11.34
C ASP A 133 -1.38 1.42 -10.92
N LEU A 134 -0.05 1.34 -10.90
CA LEU A 134 0.70 0.15 -10.52
C LEU A 134 1.26 0.31 -9.12
N ARG A 135 1.03 -0.69 -8.28
CA ARG A 135 1.75 -0.92 -7.03
C ARG A 135 2.76 -2.04 -7.25
N LEU A 136 4.04 -1.67 -7.30
CA LEU A 136 5.15 -2.60 -7.42
C LEU A 136 5.87 -2.76 -6.08
N TYR A 137 6.38 -3.96 -5.81
CA TYR A 137 7.07 -4.29 -4.56
C TYR A 137 8.57 -4.41 -4.80
N VAL A 138 9.35 -3.54 -4.16
CA VAL A 138 10.80 -3.46 -4.36
C VAL A 138 11.50 -3.74 -3.04
N ALA A 139 12.32 -4.80 -2.99
CA ALA A 139 13.15 -5.11 -1.84
C ALA A 139 14.56 -4.55 -2.03
N VAL A 140 15.06 -3.82 -1.04
CA VAL A 140 16.47 -3.43 -0.94
C VAL A 140 17.06 -4.15 0.26
N THR A 141 18.08 -4.98 0.02
CA THR A 141 18.71 -5.77 1.09
C THR A 141 20.03 -5.18 1.57
N ASN A 142 20.63 -4.27 0.79
CA ASN A 142 21.81 -3.53 1.17
C ASN A 142 21.99 -2.28 0.27
N TYR A 143 22.70 -1.26 0.78
CA TYR A 143 23.06 -0.04 0.05
C TYR A 143 24.58 0.07 -0.23
N ASP A 144 25.42 -0.71 0.45
CA ASP A 144 26.88 -0.72 0.27
C ASP A 144 27.41 -2.16 0.50
N PRO A 145 27.50 -3.01 -0.57
CA PRO A 145 27.08 -2.75 -1.94
C PRO A 145 25.55 -2.72 -2.09
N LEU A 146 25.07 -2.00 -3.10
CA LEU A 146 23.65 -1.81 -3.39
C LEU A 146 23.05 -3.07 -4.03
N LEU A 147 21.97 -3.58 -3.45
CA LEU A 147 21.24 -4.75 -3.94
C LEU A 147 19.74 -4.43 -4.04
N ILE A 148 19.22 -4.38 -5.26
CA ILE A 148 17.82 -4.02 -5.55
C ILE A 148 17.13 -5.19 -6.23
N TYR A 149 15.96 -5.55 -5.69
CA TYR A 149 15.11 -6.58 -6.23
C TYR A 149 13.70 -6.06 -6.49
N LEU A 150 13.15 -6.36 -7.66
CA LEU A 150 11.74 -6.14 -7.99
C LEU A 150 11.01 -7.47 -7.87
N TYR A 151 9.91 -7.52 -7.12
CA TYR A 151 9.06 -8.71 -7.08
C TYR A 151 8.43 -8.92 -8.46
N GLU A 152 8.34 -10.18 -8.89
CA GLU A 152 7.80 -10.54 -10.22
C GLU A 152 6.32 -10.17 -10.39
N GLU A 153 5.64 -9.85 -9.30
CA GLU A 153 4.24 -9.46 -9.27
C GLU A 153 3.96 -8.13 -8.58
N GLY A 154 2.80 -7.57 -8.91
CA GLY A 154 2.32 -6.30 -8.40
C GLY A 154 0.80 -6.21 -8.40
N LEU A 155 0.26 -5.11 -7.90
CA LEU A 155 -1.19 -4.84 -7.95
C LEU A 155 -1.46 -3.68 -8.89
N VAL A 156 -2.34 -3.90 -9.84
CA VAL A 156 -2.92 -2.85 -10.68
C VAL A 156 -4.23 -2.42 -10.03
N ARG A 157 -4.38 -1.12 -9.78
CA ARG A 157 -5.57 -0.59 -9.10
C ARG A 157 -6.30 0.31 -10.06
N PHE A 158 -7.59 0.06 -10.25
CA PHE A 158 -8.43 0.85 -11.15
C PHE A 158 -9.23 1.90 -10.37
N ALA A 159 -9.39 3.06 -11.00
CA ALA A 159 -10.43 4.00 -10.66
C ALA A 159 -11.80 3.39 -10.98
N THR A 160 -12.79 3.60 -10.12
CA THR A 160 -14.12 2.98 -10.29
C THR A 160 -14.94 3.67 -11.37
N VAL A 161 -14.73 4.96 -11.57
CA VAL A 161 -15.44 5.74 -12.58
C VAL A 161 -14.58 5.83 -13.84
N LYS A 162 -15.18 5.64 -15.01
CA LYS A 162 -14.52 5.80 -16.31
C LYS A 162 -13.90 7.19 -16.43
N TYR A 163 -12.70 7.24 -16.99
CA TYR A 163 -11.91 8.45 -17.09
C TYR A 163 -12.46 9.38 -18.17
N ASP A 164 -12.64 10.64 -17.80
CA ASP A 164 -12.90 11.74 -18.72
C ASP A 164 -11.91 12.87 -18.39
N GLY A 165 -11.15 13.30 -19.40
CA GLY A 165 -10.17 14.38 -19.29
C GLY A 165 -10.77 15.78 -19.27
N GLY A 166 -12.10 15.90 -19.34
CA GLY A 166 -12.82 17.16 -19.34
C GLY A 166 -12.75 17.90 -17.99
N ASN A 167 -12.65 19.24 -18.06
CA ASN A 167 -12.57 20.12 -16.88
C ASN A 167 -13.78 20.02 -15.92
N GLN A 168 -14.90 19.48 -16.40
CA GLN A 168 -16.15 19.38 -15.65
C GLN A 168 -16.15 18.29 -14.56
N TYR A 169 -15.23 17.32 -14.63
CA TYR A 169 -15.19 16.18 -13.71
C TYR A 169 -13.97 16.15 -12.78
N VAL A 170 -13.11 17.18 -12.83
CA VAL A 170 -11.88 17.33 -12.02
C VAL A 170 -12.11 17.16 -10.51
N TRP A 171 -13.34 17.40 -10.05
CA TRP A 171 -13.74 17.21 -8.66
C TRP A 171 -13.92 15.74 -8.24
N ASN A 172 -14.07 14.78 -9.17
CA ASN A 172 -14.45 13.39 -8.86
C ASN A 172 -13.22 12.54 -8.50
N PRO A 173 -13.01 12.21 -7.21
CA PRO A 173 -11.85 11.44 -6.80
C PRO A 173 -11.89 9.99 -7.31
N CYS A 174 -13.07 9.38 -7.48
CA CYS A 174 -13.22 7.98 -7.94
C CYS A 174 -12.95 7.80 -9.43
N MET A 175 -12.78 8.90 -10.18
CA MET A 175 -12.31 8.91 -11.57
C MET A 175 -10.80 9.13 -11.66
N HIS A 176 -10.27 10.05 -10.83
CA HIS A 176 -8.90 10.53 -10.98
C HIS A 176 -7.88 9.84 -10.06
N LEU A 177 -8.33 9.19 -8.98
CA LEU A 177 -7.49 8.54 -7.97
C LEU A 177 -7.77 7.04 -7.95
N CYS A 178 -6.72 6.22 -8.10
CA CYS A 178 -6.82 4.76 -8.16
C CYS A 178 -6.72 4.09 -6.78
N ASN A 179 -6.57 4.87 -5.70
CA ASN A 179 -6.34 4.31 -4.37
C ASN A 179 -7.54 3.44 -3.93
N TYR A 180 -7.25 2.22 -3.47
CA TYR A 180 -8.26 1.29 -2.95
C TYR A 180 -9.12 1.92 -1.83
N SER A 181 -8.52 2.69 -0.93
CA SER A 181 -9.23 3.38 0.16
C SER A 181 -10.29 4.38 -0.30
N ILE A 182 -10.18 4.88 -1.53
CA ILE A 182 -11.15 5.80 -2.14
C ILE A 182 -12.22 4.99 -2.85
N ASN A 183 -11.80 4.04 -3.67
CA ASN A 183 -12.66 3.32 -4.60
C ASN A 183 -13.47 2.18 -3.96
N LYS A 184 -12.98 1.55 -2.88
CA LYS A 184 -13.61 0.34 -2.31
C LYS A 184 -15.04 0.51 -1.79
N PHE A 185 -15.47 1.75 -1.58
CA PHE A 185 -16.80 2.10 -1.10
C PHE A 185 -17.70 2.63 -2.23
N HIS A 186 -17.15 2.81 -3.43
CA HIS A 186 -17.94 3.19 -4.58
C HIS A 186 -18.86 2.03 -4.99
N VAL A 187 -20.08 2.35 -5.40
CA VAL A 187 -21.15 1.37 -5.64
C VAL A 187 -20.83 0.40 -6.78
N ASP A 188 -20.10 0.88 -7.78
CA ASP A 188 -19.67 0.10 -8.95
C ASP A 188 -18.32 -0.62 -8.73
N TYR A 189 -17.76 -0.56 -7.51
CA TYR A 189 -16.49 -1.20 -7.23
C TYR A 189 -16.64 -2.72 -7.14
N VAL A 190 -16.26 -3.39 -8.23
CA VAL A 190 -16.22 -4.85 -8.31
C VAL A 190 -14.97 -5.40 -7.63
N LYS A 191 -15.16 -6.19 -6.56
CA LYS A 191 -14.11 -7.01 -5.93
C LYS A 191 -14.09 -8.39 -6.57
N SER A 192 -12.90 -8.88 -6.92
CA SER A 192 -12.75 -10.30 -7.27
C SER A 192 -12.88 -11.17 -6.02
N GLU A 193 -13.74 -12.18 -6.10
CA GLU A 193 -13.93 -13.21 -5.06
C GLU A 193 -13.11 -14.48 -5.34
N ASP A 194 -12.50 -14.59 -6.52
CA ASP A 194 -11.68 -15.72 -6.93
C ASP A 194 -10.18 -15.35 -6.84
N PRO A 195 -9.37 -16.03 -6.01
CA PRO A 195 -7.93 -15.79 -5.91
C PRO A 195 -7.14 -16.11 -7.19
N ASP A 196 -7.74 -16.87 -8.11
CA ASP A 196 -7.16 -17.25 -9.40
C ASP A 196 -7.64 -16.35 -10.56
N ALA A 197 -8.65 -15.49 -10.32
CA ALA A 197 -9.11 -14.51 -11.29
C ALA A 197 -8.27 -13.22 -11.23
N GLU A 198 -7.24 -13.17 -12.08
CA GLU A 198 -6.21 -12.13 -12.09
C GLU A 198 -6.61 -10.83 -12.80
N ASP A 199 -7.65 -10.87 -13.64
CA ASP A 199 -8.13 -9.83 -14.54
C ASP A 199 -9.60 -9.45 -14.30
N VAL A 200 -10.11 -9.70 -13.09
CA VAL A 200 -11.52 -9.47 -12.75
C VAL A 200 -11.68 -8.30 -11.78
N GLY A 201 -12.60 -7.39 -12.11
CA GLY A 201 -12.98 -6.26 -11.29
C GLY A 201 -11.93 -5.14 -11.27
N HIS A 202 -11.93 -4.33 -10.20
CA HIS A 202 -11.13 -3.11 -10.11
C HIS A 202 -9.77 -3.30 -9.43
N LYS A 203 -9.22 -4.52 -9.50
CA LYS A 203 -7.88 -4.86 -9.03
C LYS A 203 -7.34 -6.05 -9.82
N TRP A 204 -6.26 -5.85 -10.56
CA TRP A 204 -5.59 -6.92 -11.32
C TRP A 204 -4.18 -7.19 -10.79
N THR A 205 -3.59 -8.30 -11.22
CA THR A 205 -2.15 -8.54 -11.10
C THR A 205 -1.37 -7.74 -12.14
N LEU A 206 -0.06 -7.56 -11.91
CA LEU A 206 0.82 -6.97 -12.91
C LEU A 206 0.88 -7.86 -14.16
N SER A 207 1.00 -9.17 -13.98
CA SER A 207 1.04 -10.13 -15.08
C SER A 207 -0.22 -10.09 -15.95
N ALA A 208 -1.40 -9.93 -15.36
CA ALA A 208 -2.64 -9.78 -16.12
C ALA A 208 -2.65 -8.53 -17.00
N LEU A 209 -2.23 -7.38 -16.46
CA LEU A 209 -2.12 -6.15 -17.25
C LEU A 209 -1.09 -6.31 -18.38
N LEU A 210 0.07 -6.90 -18.12
CA LEU A 210 1.08 -7.09 -19.16
C LEU A 210 0.57 -8.05 -20.26
N ARG A 211 -0.09 -9.16 -19.89
CA ARG A 211 -0.73 -10.06 -20.87
C ARG A 211 -1.79 -9.33 -21.70
N HIS A 212 -2.60 -8.48 -21.08
CA HIS A 212 -3.58 -7.64 -21.77
C HIS A 212 -2.91 -6.67 -22.75
N LEU A 213 -1.89 -5.91 -22.31
CA LEU A 213 -1.15 -4.98 -23.15
C LEU A 213 -0.46 -5.68 -24.34
N ARG A 214 0.13 -6.84 -24.11
CA ARG A 214 0.73 -7.66 -25.17
C ARG A 214 -0.33 -8.14 -26.17
N SER A 215 -1.51 -8.53 -25.71
CA SER A 215 -2.60 -8.98 -26.58
C SER A 215 -3.11 -7.88 -27.53
N ILE A 216 -2.99 -6.61 -27.13
CA ILE A 216 -3.32 -5.44 -27.97
C ILE A 216 -2.10 -4.89 -28.74
N GLY A 217 -0.99 -5.65 -28.79
CA GLY A 217 0.18 -5.35 -29.62
C GLY A 217 1.20 -4.39 -29.01
N GLN A 218 1.15 -4.12 -27.70
CA GLN A 218 2.09 -3.22 -27.03
C GLN A 218 3.38 -3.92 -26.58
N ASP A 219 4.50 -3.20 -26.60
CA ASP A 219 5.81 -3.69 -26.14
C ASP A 219 5.92 -3.63 -24.61
N THR A 220 5.50 -4.72 -23.97
CA THR A 220 5.55 -4.91 -22.51
C THR A 220 6.96 -5.09 -21.97
N GLU A 221 7.90 -5.58 -22.78
CA GLU A 221 9.29 -5.75 -22.37
C GLU A 221 9.96 -4.38 -22.24
N GLN A 222 9.79 -3.51 -23.23
CA GLN A 222 10.28 -2.13 -23.16
C GLN A 222 9.62 -1.34 -22.03
N LEU A 223 8.33 -1.57 -21.76
CA LEU A 223 7.66 -0.98 -20.60
C LEU A 223 8.31 -1.42 -19.29
N MET A 224 8.56 -2.72 -19.08
CA MET A 224 9.21 -3.22 -17.87
C MET A 224 10.66 -2.74 -17.75
N GLN A 225 11.40 -2.62 -18.85
CA GLN A 225 12.73 -2.01 -18.86
C GLN A 225 12.70 -0.55 -18.37
N ARG A 226 11.71 0.24 -18.81
CA ARG A 226 11.51 1.63 -18.34
C ARG A 226 11.11 1.67 -16.86
N ILE A 227 10.30 0.72 -16.39
CA ILE A 227 9.92 0.61 -14.97
C ILE A 227 11.13 0.27 -14.10
N GLU A 228 11.95 -0.70 -14.48
CA GLU A 228 13.19 -1.04 -13.77
C GLU A 228 14.14 0.16 -13.70
N ASP A 229 14.27 0.91 -14.80
CA ASP A 229 15.09 2.12 -14.87
C ASP A 229 14.65 3.19 -13.86
N ILE A 230 13.34 3.44 -13.76
CA ILE A 230 12.76 4.35 -12.77
C ILE A 230 13.10 3.91 -11.36
N ILE A 231 12.93 2.63 -11.04
CA ILE A 231 13.18 2.09 -9.69
C ILE A 231 14.65 2.28 -9.32
N ILE A 232 15.56 1.86 -10.20
CA ILE A 232 17.02 1.93 -9.95
C ILE A 232 17.46 3.39 -9.79
N LYS A 233 17.07 4.28 -10.71
CA LYS A 233 17.43 5.70 -10.64
C LYS A 233 16.86 6.39 -9.40
N SER A 234 15.64 6.04 -8.98
CA SER A 234 15.03 6.61 -7.77
C SER A 234 15.77 6.20 -6.49
N ILE A 235 16.22 4.94 -6.42
CA ILE A 235 17.03 4.45 -5.30
C ILE A 235 18.42 5.10 -5.33
N LEU A 236 19.07 5.20 -6.49
CA LEU A 236 20.37 5.87 -6.63
C LEU A 236 20.32 7.35 -6.23
N ALA A 237 19.25 8.06 -6.60
CA ALA A 237 19.08 9.48 -6.27
C ALA A 237 19.02 9.76 -4.76
N THR A 238 18.59 8.78 -3.96
CA THR A 238 18.33 8.93 -2.52
C THR A 238 19.34 8.17 -1.64
N ALA A 239 20.11 7.26 -2.24
CA ALA A 239 21.00 6.34 -1.55
C ALA A 239 22.10 7.01 -0.74
N SER A 240 22.66 8.16 -1.16
CA SER A 240 23.73 8.84 -0.40
C SER A 240 23.32 9.17 1.04
N GLY A 241 22.10 9.69 1.24
CA GLY A 241 21.56 9.99 2.57
C GLY A 241 21.38 8.73 3.43
N ILE A 242 20.94 7.64 2.81
CA ILE A 242 20.72 6.34 3.48
C ILE A 242 22.06 5.69 3.85
N VAL A 243 23.03 5.65 2.93
CA VAL A 243 24.40 5.13 3.19
C VAL A 243 25.06 5.88 4.34
N SER A 244 24.94 7.22 4.37
CA SER A 244 25.40 8.04 5.49
C SER A 244 24.73 7.64 6.80
N GLY A 245 23.41 7.45 6.80
CA GLY A 245 22.66 6.97 7.96
C GLY A 245 23.11 5.59 8.44
N VAL A 246 23.32 4.64 7.52
CA VAL A 246 23.79 3.29 7.84
C VAL A 246 25.17 3.35 8.50
N LYS A 247 26.13 4.07 7.89
CA LYS A 247 27.49 4.22 8.44
C LYS A 247 27.50 4.91 9.81
N GLN A 248 26.54 5.82 10.07
CA GLN A 248 26.47 6.55 11.33
C GLN A 248 25.77 5.78 12.46
N PHE A 249 24.73 5.00 12.16
CA PHE A 249 23.83 4.46 13.17
C PHE A 249 23.80 2.92 13.25
N VAL A 250 24.32 2.21 12.25
CA VAL A 250 24.20 0.75 12.14
C VAL A 250 25.59 0.11 12.22
N LYS A 251 25.81 -0.71 13.26
CA LYS A 251 27.08 -1.42 13.46
C LYS A 251 27.29 -2.55 12.44
N HIS A 252 26.20 -3.19 12.03
CA HIS A 252 26.17 -4.34 11.14
C HIS A 252 25.23 -4.03 9.96
N PRO A 253 25.71 -3.46 8.85
CA PRO A 253 24.85 -3.00 7.73
C PRO A 253 23.89 -4.06 7.20
N GLU A 254 24.29 -5.34 7.25
CA GLU A 254 23.49 -6.49 6.85
C GLU A 254 22.24 -6.72 7.69
N THR A 255 22.10 -6.04 8.83
CA THR A 255 20.93 -6.19 9.72
C THR A 255 19.70 -5.48 9.21
N CYS A 256 19.85 -4.51 8.30
CA CYS A 256 18.74 -3.75 7.74
C CYS A 256 18.32 -4.32 6.37
N PHE A 257 17.03 -4.34 6.10
CA PHE A 257 16.45 -4.58 4.77
C PHE A 257 15.18 -3.74 4.65
N GLU A 258 14.66 -3.53 3.45
CA GLU A 258 13.43 -2.74 3.29
C GLU A 258 12.58 -3.23 2.12
N LEU A 259 11.27 -3.19 2.30
CA LEU A 259 10.28 -3.47 1.27
C LEU A 259 9.50 -2.19 0.94
N PHE A 260 9.81 -1.59 -0.20
CA PHE A 260 9.12 -0.41 -0.69
C PHE A 260 7.91 -0.78 -1.56
N GLY A 261 6.86 0.04 -1.49
CA GLY A 261 5.78 0.05 -2.46
C GLY A 261 5.93 1.20 -3.43
N PHE A 262 6.32 0.93 -4.68
CA PHE A 262 6.39 1.94 -5.74
C PHE A 262 5.01 2.12 -6.37
N ASP A 263 4.57 3.38 -6.47
CA ASP A 263 3.33 3.75 -7.15
C ASP A 263 3.69 4.40 -8.50
N ILE A 264 3.38 3.71 -9.60
CA ILE A 264 3.72 4.13 -10.96
C ILE A 264 2.42 4.32 -11.76
N LEU A 265 2.33 5.41 -12.51
CA LEU A 265 1.28 5.64 -13.50
C LEU A 265 1.87 5.44 -14.91
N ILE A 266 1.17 4.73 -15.78
CA ILE A 266 1.54 4.64 -17.19
C ILE A 266 0.65 5.62 -17.97
N ASP A 267 1.24 6.39 -18.88
CA ASP A 267 0.49 7.25 -19.81
C ASP A 267 0.09 6.53 -21.12
N ASP A 268 -0.70 7.19 -21.94
CA ASP A 268 -1.16 6.70 -23.24
C ASP A 268 -0.04 6.40 -24.25
N THR A 269 1.17 6.95 -24.04
CA THR A 269 2.39 6.64 -24.82
C THR A 269 3.22 5.50 -24.21
N LEU A 270 2.65 4.79 -23.22
CA LEU A 270 3.31 3.78 -22.40
C LEU A 270 4.54 4.29 -21.64
N LYS A 271 4.67 5.59 -21.41
CA LYS A 271 5.73 6.13 -20.55
C LYS A 271 5.31 5.95 -19.08
N PRO A 272 6.13 5.26 -18.26
CA PRO A 272 5.86 5.16 -16.83
C PRO A 272 6.32 6.42 -16.09
N TRP A 273 5.54 6.82 -15.09
CA TRP A 273 5.76 7.99 -14.24
C TRP A 273 5.71 7.56 -12.77
N LEU A 274 6.74 7.92 -12.01
CA LEU A 274 6.78 7.69 -10.57
C LEU A 274 5.87 8.70 -9.85
N LEU A 275 4.88 8.20 -9.11
CA LEU A 275 3.97 9.02 -8.32
C LEU A 275 4.42 9.20 -6.87
N GLU A 276 4.83 8.11 -6.22
CA GLU A 276 5.35 8.08 -4.84
C GLU A 276 6.02 6.73 -4.53
N VAL A 277 6.79 6.70 -3.45
CA VAL A 277 7.35 5.46 -2.86
C VAL A 277 6.86 5.35 -1.42
N ASN A 278 6.27 4.21 -1.08
CA ASN A 278 5.68 3.93 0.22
C ASN A 278 6.66 3.10 1.08
N LEU A 279 6.97 3.59 2.30
CA LEU A 279 7.84 2.91 3.29
C LEU A 279 7.30 1.53 3.69
N THR A 280 6.01 1.49 4.01
CA THR A 280 5.31 0.28 4.44
C THR A 280 4.09 0.12 3.53
N PRO A 281 4.25 -0.55 2.37
CA PRO A 281 3.09 -0.82 1.51
C PRO A 281 2.03 -1.59 2.31
N SER A 282 0.75 -1.31 2.04
CA SER A 282 -0.34 -2.02 2.74
C SER A 282 -0.26 -3.52 2.48
N LEU A 283 -0.08 -4.28 3.55
CA LEU A 283 -0.13 -5.74 3.58
C LEU A 283 -1.50 -6.28 4.00
N GLY A 284 -2.49 -5.41 4.19
CA GLY A 284 -3.88 -5.82 4.45
C GLY A 284 -4.43 -6.68 3.33
N CYS A 285 -5.15 -7.75 3.67
CA CYS A 285 -5.66 -8.73 2.72
C CYS A 285 -7.19 -8.65 2.65
N ASP A 286 -7.69 -7.69 1.87
CA ASP A 286 -9.13 -7.41 1.77
C ASP A 286 -9.82 -8.19 0.62
N SER A 287 -9.05 -8.96 -0.16
CA SER A 287 -9.53 -9.83 -1.23
C SER A 287 -8.68 -11.12 -1.29
N PRO A 288 -9.22 -12.23 -1.83
CA PRO A 288 -8.46 -13.47 -2.00
C PRO A 288 -7.17 -13.30 -2.83
N LEU A 289 -7.22 -12.44 -3.85
CA LEU A 289 -6.04 -12.04 -4.63
C LEU A 289 -4.95 -11.40 -3.74
N ASP A 290 -5.33 -10.51 -2.82
CA ASP A 290 -4.38 -9.90 -1.89
C ASP A 290 -3.71 -10.96 -1.02
N VAL A 291 -4.47 -11.93 -0.50
CA VAL A 291 -3.93 -13.02 0.33
C VAL A 291 -2.88 -13.80 -0.45
N ARG A 292 -3.22 -14.22 -1.68
CA ARG A 292 -2.34 -15.03 -2.53
C ARG A 292 -1.03 -14.30 -2.84
N LEU A 293 -1.11 -13.06 -3.33
CA LEU A 293 0.07 -12.28 -3.71
C LEU A 293 0.91 -11.88 -2.50
N LYS A 294 0.29 -11.31 -1.45
CA LYS A 294 1.04 -10.74 -0.32
C LYS A 294 1.64 -11.80 0.59
N SER A 295 0.98 -12.95 0.76
CA SER A 295 1.55 -14.05 1.54
C SER A 295 2.82 -14.60 0.88
N ALA A 296 2.77 -14.84 -0.44
CA ALA A 296 3.94 -15.25 -1.23
C ALA A 296 5.05 -14.20 -1.18
N LEU A 297 4.71 -12.92 -1.40
CA LEU A 297 5.65 -11.79 -1.31
C LEU A 297 6.40 -11.75 0.02
N ILE A 298 5.69 -11.90 1.14
CA ILE A 298 6.32 -11.84 2.47
C ILE A 298 7.14 -13.09 2.75
N ALA A 299 6.67 -14.28 2.34
CA ALA A 299 7.44 -15.51 2.48
C ALA A 299 8.75 -15.45 1.69
N ASP A 300 8.69 -14.99 0.43
CA ASP A 300 9.86 -14.79 -0.42
C ASP A 300 10.78 -13.71 0.12
N LEU A 301 10.25 -12.63 0.70
CA LEU A 301 11.06 -11.55 1.27
C LEU A 301 11.86 -12.05 2.48
N LEU A 302 11.21 -12.76 3.41
CA LEU A 302 11.88 -13.31 4.58
C LEU A 302 12.92 -14.36 4.19
N THR A 303 12.63 -15.14 3.14
CA THR A 303 13.58 -16.09 2.54
C THR A 303 14.76 -15.36 1.90
N LEU A 304 14.50 -14.34 1.06
CA LEU A 304 15.51 -13.50 0.41
C LEU A 304 16.46 -12.87 1.44
N VAL A 305 15.94 -12.26 2.50
CA VAL A 305 16.74 -11.65 3.58
C VAL A 305 17.50 -12.70 4.39
N GLY A 306 16.91 -13.88 4.56
CA GLY A 306 17.48 -15.03 5.28
C GLY A 306 17.57 -14.73 6.75
N ILE A 307 16.41 -14.66 7.38
CA ILE A 307 16.29 -14.48 8.82
C ILE A 307 17.00 -15.64 9.51
N PRO A 308 18.08 -15.38 10.28
CA PRO A 308 18.82 -16.45 10.91
C PRO A 308 18.02 -17.00 12.09
N ALA A 309 17.80 -18.31 12.12
CA ALA A 309 17.12 -19.00 13.22
C ALA A 309 18.11 -19.27 14.38
N VAL A 310 18.56 -18.20 15.04
CA VAL A 310 19.45 -18.29 16.21
C VAL A 310 18.62 -18.59 17.47
N ASP A 311 18.85 -19.77 18.03
CA ASP A 311 18.30 -20.21 19.30
C ASP A 311 18.66 -19.22 20.42
N PRO A 312 17.70 -18.71 21.21
CA PRO A 312 17.95 -17.89 22.39
C PRO A 312 19.05 -18.41 23.32
N MET A 313 19.15 -19.74 23.49
CA MET A 313 20.14 -20.37 24.36
C MET A 313 21.56 -20.36 23.78
N LEU A 314 21.70 -20.20 22.46
CA LEU A 314 22.98 -20.15 21.74
C LEU A 314 23.39 -18.72 21.39
N ARG A 315 22.59 -17.71 21.79
CA ARG A 315 22.94 -16.30 21.58
C ARG A 315 24.20 -15.99 22.40
N PRO A 316 25.16 -15.22 21.85
CA PRO A 316 26.26 -14.72 22.65
C PRO A 316 25.65 -13.92 23.81
N GLN A 317 25.73 -14.43 25.03
CA GLN A 317 25.39 -13.66 26.22
C GLN A 317 26.22 -12.39 26.16
N SER A 318 25.58 -11.22 26.25
CA SER A 318 26.27 -9.95 26.21
C SER A 318 27.39 -9.98 27.25
N MET A 319 28.64 -10.02 26.79
CA MET A 319 29.81 -9.97 27.65
C MET A 319 29.79 -8.63 28.39
N HIS A 320 29.23 -8.62 29.60
CA HIS A 320 29.71 -7.72 30.63
C HIS A 320 31.15 -8.15 30.96
N LEU A 321 32.10 -7.26 30.67
CA LEU A 321 33.49 -7.23 31.11
C LEU A 321 34.16 -8.60 31.39
N ASN A 322 34.94 -9.09 30.43
CA ASN A 322 36.40 -9.16 30.61
C ASN A 322 37.11 -9.70 29.37
N ARG A 323 38.07 -8.91 28.92
CA ARG A 323 39.04 -9.23 27.88
C ARG A 323 39.96 -10.34 28.38
N SER A 324 39.90 -11.52 27.77
CA SER A 324 41.06 -12.42 27.72
C SER A 324 41.02 -13.25 26.44
N LEU A 325 42.21 -13.48 25.89
CA LEU A 325 42.47 -13.89 24.51
C LEU A 325 41.94 -15.29 24.21
N ALA A 326 41.15 -15.44 23.14
CA ALA A 326 41.01 -16.73 22.45
C ALA A 326 40.73 -16.51 20.95
N ASN A 327 41.59 -17.07 20.11
CA ASN A 327 41.58 -16.99 18.64
C ASN A 327 40.25 -17.47 18.01
N PRO A 328 39.66 -16.72 17.06
CA PRO A 328 38.44 -17.11 16.37
C PRO A 328 38.75 -17.89 15.09
N THR A 329 39.21 -19.14 15.19
CA THR A 329 39.42 -19.98 13.98
C THR A 329 38.70 -21.33 13.97
N LYS A 330 37.87 -21.67 14.97
CA LYS A 330 37.07 -22.90 14.92
C LYS A 330 35.73 -22.74 15.63
N ARG A 331 34.66 -22.38 14.92
CA ARG A 331 33.24 -22.73 15.26
C ARG A 331 32.24 -22.12 14.26
N MET A 332 32.19 -22.65 13.02
CA MET A 332 31.03 -22.47 12.13
C MET A 332 30.71 -23.75 11.33
N ALA A 333 30.81 -24.92 11.99
CA ALA A 333 30.48 -26.22 11.39
C ALA A 333 29.29 -26.92 12.07
N GLY A 334 28.51 -26.23 12.90
CA GLY A 334 27.58 -26.88 13.84
C GLY A 334 26.12 -26.44 13.84
N TYR A 335 25.62 -25.72 12.83
CA TYR A 335 24.17 -25.43 12.77
C TYR A 335 23.45 -26.59 12.06
N ARG A 336 22.53 -27.24 12.79
CA ARG A 336 21.65 -28.30 12.25
C ARG A 336 20.91 -27.77 11.03
N ARG A 337 21.28 -28.31 9.88
CA ARG A 337 20.59 -28.18 8.59
C ARG A 337 19.21 -28.83 8.75
N VAL A 338 18.13 -28.11 8.42
CA VAL A 338 16.77 -28.67 8.38
C VAL A 338 16.68 -29.64 7.20
N GLN A 339 16.17 -30.85 7.45
CA GLN A 339 16.23 -32.06 6.61
C GLN A 339 15.32 -32.06 5.35
N SER A 340 15.18 -30.94 4.62
CA SER A 340 14.38 -30.92 3.39
C SER A 340 15.20 -30.75 2.10
N ALA A 341 16.53 -30.81 2.20
CA ALA A 341 17.43 -30.71 1.05
C ALA A 341 18.47 -31.84 1.06
N GLU A 342 18.00 -33.08 0.89
CA GLU A 342 18.86 -34.22 0.56
C GLU A 342 18.35 -34.89 -0.71
N THR A 343 18.91 -34.49 -1.85
CA THR A 343 19.29 -35.40 -2.94
C THR A 343 20.20 -34.59 -3.86
N LEU A 344 21.50 -34.90 -3.83
CA LEU A 344 22.45 -34.85 -4.96
C LEU A 344 23.86 -35.01 -4.40
N ALA A 345 24.37 -36.25 -4.44
CA ALA A 345 25.76 -36.56 -4.16
C ALA A 345 26.62 -36.08 -5.34
N HIS A 346 27.63 -35.25 -5.10
CA HIS A 346 28.69 -34.95 -6.07
C HIS A 346 30.06 -35.25 -5.48
N LYS A 347 30.75 -36.22 -6.10
CA LYS A 347 32.12 -36.68 -5.80
C LYS A 347 33.11 -35.52 -5.93
N LYS A 348 33.89 -35.28 -4.88
CA LYS A 348 35.11 -34.43 -4.93
C LYS A 348 36.19 -35.13 -5.76
N LYS A 349 36.64 -34.48 -6.83
CA LYS A 349 37.98 -34.72 -7.42
C LYS A 349 38.90 -33.58 -6.98
N SER A 350 40.04 -33.94 -6.40
CA SER A 350 41.14 -33.03 -6.06
C SER A 350 41.91 -32.67 -7.32
N VAL A 351 42.12 -31.38 -7.59
CA VAL A 351 43.14 -30.92 -8.53
C VAL A 351 43.96 -29.83 -7.85
N GLY A 352 45.28 -29.96 -8.01
CA GLY A 352 46.33 -29.32 -7.24
C GLY A 352 46.44 -27.80 -7.38
N LYS A 353 47.08 -27.22 -6.36
CA LYS A 353 47.43 -25.81 -6.27
C LYS A 353 48.47 -25.46 -7.32
N SER A 354 48.19 -24.45 -8.13
CA SER A 354 49.21 -23.62 -8.78
C SER A 354 49.09 -22.20 -8.25
N ASN A 355 50.16 -21.73 -7.61
CA ASN A 355 50.30 -20.39 -7.04
C ASN A 355 50.26 -19.33 -8.14
N ILE A 356 49.29 -18.42 -8.07
CA ILE A 356 49.38 -17.08 -8.66
C ILE A 356 49.00 -16.10 -7.56
N ILE A 357 49.94 -15.23 -7.20
CA ILE A 357 49.75 -14.14 -6.25
C ILE A 357 48.89 -13.07 -6.95
N LYS A 358 47.59 -13.03 -6.64
CA LYS A 358 46.72 -11.84 -6.77
C LYS A 358 46.15 -11.58 -5.38
N GLY A 359 46.28 -10.36 -4.86
CA GLY A 359 45.85 -9.99 -3.51
C GLY A 359 44.44 -10.48 -3.20
N GLY A 360 44.32 -11.36 -2.21
CA GLY A 360 43.04 -12.00 -1.87
C GLY A 360 42.03 -11.03 -1.27
N LEU A 361 40.74 -11.31 -1.48
CA LEU A 361 39.64 -10.59 -0.83
C LEU A 361 39.76 -10.67 0.69
N SER A 362 39.46 -9.57 1.39
CA SER A 362 39.36 -9.56 2.86
C SER A 362 38.22 -10.47 3.34
N SER A 363 38.25 -10.87 4.61
CA SER A 363 37.17 -11.68 5.22
C SER A 363 35.80 -10.99 5.16
N GLU A 364 35.76 -9.67 5.14
CA GLU A 364 34.53 -8.89 4.95
C GLU A 364 34.05 -8.98 3.50
N GLN A 365 34.93 -8.73 2.54
CA GLN A 365 34.63 -8.82 1.11
C GLN A 365 34.14 -10.23 0.72
N GLN A 366 34.76 -11.28 1.26
CA GLN A 366 34.31 -12.66 1.06
C GLN A 366 32.90 -12.88 1.61
N ARG A 367 32.56 -12.33 2.79
CA ARG A 367 31.22 -12.41 3.37
C ARG A 367 30.18 -11.66 2.52
N ILE A 368 30.52 -10.48 2.00
CA ILE A 368 29.66 -9.70 1.11
C ILE A 368 29.32 -10.52 -0.15
N VAL A 369 30.33 -11.08 -0.82
CA VAL A 369 30.14 -11.89 -2.03
C VAL A 369 29.32 -13.15 -1.73
N ALA A 370 29.65 -13.88 -0.66
CA ALA A 370 28.92 -15.07 -0.26
C ALA A 370 27.44 -14.76 0.07
N SER A 371 27.19 -13.66 0.79
CA SER A 371 25.84 -13.19 1.12
C SER A 371 25.06 -12.84 -0.15
N ALA A 372 25.64 -12.09 -1.08
CA ALA A 372 24.98 -11.73 -2.34
C ALA A 372 24.66 -12.95 -3.21
N LYS A 373 25.54 -13.97 -3.26
CA LYS A 373 25.28 -15.23 -3.96
C LYS A 373 24.16 -16.02 -3.29
N ALA A 374 24.21 -16.19 -1.97
CA ALA A 374 23.17 -16.88 -1.21
C ALA A 374 21.79 -16.20 -1.35
N GLN A 375 21.74 -14.87 -1.30
CA GLN A 375 20.51 -14.10 -1.55
C GLN A 375 19.97 -14.35 -2.97
N PHE A 376 20.85 -14.48 -3.97
CA PHE A 376 20.41 -14.77 -5.34
C PHE A 376 19.73 -16.12 -5.41
N GLU A 377 20.34 -17.16 -4.86
CA GLU A 377 19.86 -18.54 -4.95
C GLU A 377 18.49 -18.73 -4.30
N ARG A 378 18.18 -17.99 -3.24
CA ARG A 378 16.96 -18.14 -2.44
C ARG A 378 15.97 -16.97 -2.57
N ARG A 379 16.07 -16.19 -3.64
CA ARG A 379 15.27 -14.97 -3.87
C ARG A 379 13.77 -15.21 -4.09
N GLY A 380 13.34 -16.44 -4.38
CA GLY A 380 11.95 -16.73 -4.70
C GLY A 380 11.46 -15.89 -5.90
N GLY A 381 10.27 -15.28 -5.76
CA GLY A 381 9.68 -14.37 -6.75
C GLY A 381 10.41 -13.04 -6.96
N PHE A 382 11.48 -12.73 -6.21
CA PHE A 382 12.25 -11.51 -6.42
C PHE A 382 13.25 -11.63 -7.58
N VAL A 383 13.21 -10.67 -8.49
CA VAL A 383 14.18 -10.50 -9.58
C VAL A 383 15.23 -9.48 -9.16
N ARG A 384 16.52 -9.83 -9.23
CA ARG A 384 17.61 -8.86 -9.00
C ARG A 384 17.76 -7.94 -10.20
N ILE A 385 17.35 -6.69 -10.06
CA ILE A 385 17.46 -5.66 -11.10
C ILE A 385 18.78 -4.87 -11.00
N PHE A 386 19.40 -4.85 -9.81
CA PHE A 386 20.75 -4.31 -9.61
C PHE A 386 21.51 -5.08 -8.49
N PRO A 387 22.80 -5.44 -8.68
CA PRO A 387 23.57 -5.34 -9.90
C PRO A 387 23.30 -6.53 -10.84
N SER A 388 23.38 -6.26 -12.14
CA SER A 388 23.42 -7.20 -13.26
C SER A 388 24.42 -6.66 -14.29
N PRO A 389 24.90 -7.45 -15.26
CA PRO A 389 25.84 -6.96 -16.28
C PRO A 389 25.31 -5.72 -17.02
N LYS A 390 24.05 -5.78 -17.48
CA LYS A 390 23.37 -4.68 -18.19
C LYS A 390 23.14 -3.47 -17.27
N SER A 391 22.64 -3.68 -16.05
CA SER A 391 22.41 -2.57 -15.12
C SER A 391 23.72 -1.91 -14.68
N TRP A 392 24.81 -2.67 -14.54
CA TRP A 392 26.11 -2.10 -14.18
C TRP A 392 26.67 -1.20 -15.29
N GLU A 393 26.55 -1.63 -16.55
CA GLU A 393 26.95 -0.84 -17.71
C GLU A 393 26.23 0.51 -17.76
N ILE A 394 24.91 0.51 -17.50
CA ILE A 394 24.07 1.71 -17.57
C ILE A 394 24.27 2.61 -16.34
N TYR A 395 24.31 2.03 -15.13
CA TYR A 395 24.17 2.79 -13.88
C TYR A 395 25.47 3.02 -13.11
N SER A 396 26.58 2.37 -13.47
CA SER A 396 27.87 2.58 -12.78
C SER A 396 28.34 4.04 -12.80
N GLN A 397 27.98 4.79 -13.85
CA GLN A 397 28.24 6.24 -13.97
C GLN A 397 27.55 7.12 -12.91
N TYR A 398 26.56 6.59 -12.18
CA TYR A 398 25.90 7.28 -11.06
C TYR A 398 26.61 7.02 -9.72
N LEU A 399 27.58 6.12 -9.68
CA LEU A 399 28.37 5.78 -8.50
C LEU A 399 29.71 6.51 -8.52
N ASP A 400 30.17 6.94 -7.35
CA ASP A 400 31.53 7.43 -7.19
C ASP A 400 32.54 6.30 -7.44
N THR A 401 33.56 6.56 -8.23
CA THR A 401 34.52 5.54 -8.66
C THR A 401 35.37 5.02 -7.49
N SER A 402 35.64 5.88 -6.50
CA SER A 402 36.49 5.54 -5.35
C SER A 402 35.73 4.86 -4.21
N THR A 403 34.56 5.38 -3.87
CA THR A 403 33.76 4.94 -2.72
C THR A 403 32.63 4.00 -3.10
N GLY A 404 32.20 4.00 -4.37
CA GLY A 404 31.02 3.27 -4.81
C GLY A 404 29.69 3.85 -4.34
N ILE A 405 29.70 4.99 -3.66
CA ILE A 405 28.49 5.65 -3.13
C ILE A 405 27.83 6.47 -4.25
N PRO A 406 26.50 6.44 -4.41
CA PRO A 406 25.81 7.25 -5.41
C PRO A 406 26.10 8.76 -5.28
N ILE A 407 26.45 9.39 -6.40
CA ILE A 407 26.81 10.81 -6.46
C ILE A 407 25.53 11.64 -6.51
N VAL A 408 25.27 12.41 -5.45
CA VAL A 408 24.27 13.49 -5.47
C VAL A 408 25.06 14.79 -5.30
N SER A 409 25.14 15.58 -6.35
CA SER A 409 25.85 16.87 -6.33
C SER A 409 25.09 17.85 -5.43
N ASP A 410 25.63 18.14 -4.24
CA ASP A 410 25.23 19.29 -3.44
C ASP A 410 25.98 20.54 -3.96
N PRO A 411 25.30 21.57 -4.49
CA PRO A 411 25.93 22.83 -4.87
C PRO A 411 26.46 23.65 -3.68
N LEU A 412 26.15 23.28 -2.43
CA LEU A 412 26.66 23.95 -1.22
C LEU A 412 27.87 23.26 -0.56
N GLY A 413 28.52 22.36 -1.30
CA GLY A 413 29.86 21.87 -1.00
C GLY A 413 29.89 20.62 -0.11
N PRO A 414 30.96 19.82 -0.19
CA PRO A 414 31.11 18.68 0.68
C PRO A 414 31.39 19.20 2.08
N GLY A 415 30.46 19.00 3.01
CA GLY A 415 30.85 18.65 4.36
C GLY A 415 31.76 17.44 4.20
N ARG A 416 33.08 17.66 4.22
CA ARG A 416 34.10 16.65 3.96
C ARG A 416 33.77 15.41 4.78
N ILE A 417 33.28 14.37 4.11
CA ILE A 417 33.27 13.04 4.70
C ILE A 417 34.75 12.70 4.90
N PRO A 418 35.19 12.32 6.12
CA PRO A 418 36.57 11.96 6.35
C PRO A 418 37.00 10.88 5.34
N GLN A 419 38.12 11.14 4.65
CA GLN A 419 38.75 10.26 3.68
C GLN A 419 39.25 8.98 4.36
N SER A 420 38.36 8.01 4.60
CA SER A 420 38.76 6.68 5.08
C SER A 420 37.98 5.51 4.48
N VAL A 421 37.29 5.70 3.34
CA VAL A 421 36.68 4.57 2.61
C VAL A 421 37.58 4.21 1.45
N THR A 422 38.39 3.16 1.64
CA THR A 422 39.38 2.70 0.65
C THR A 422 38.84 1.68 -0.35
N THR A 423 37.57 1.26 -0.23
CA THR A 423 37.02 0.15 -1.04
C THR A 423 35.65 0.47 -1.62
N ASN A 424 35.56 0.42 -2.96
CA ASN A 424 34.30 0.46 -3.70
C ASN A 424 33.64 -0.94 -3.68
N HIS A 425 32.76 -1.21 -2.71
CA HIS A 425 32.12 -2.51 -2.60
C HIS A 425 31.19 -2.84 -3.77
N ASN A 426 30.59 -1.82 -4.40
CA ASN A 426 29.74 -2.02 -5.58
C ASN A 426 30.55 -2.61 -6.74
N LEU A 427 31.70 -2.00 -7.07
CA LEU A 427 32.58 -2.47 -8.13
C LEU A 427 33.16 -3.85 -7.79
N MET A 428 33.65 -4.01 -6.55
CA MET A 428 34.16 -5.29 -6.07
C MET A 428 33.11 -6.39 -6.21
N LEU A 429 31.86 -6.14 -5.82
CA LEU A 429 30.81 -7.15 -5.91
C LEU A 429 30.52 -7.50 -7.36
N HIS A 430 30.41 -6.50 -8.23
CA HIS A 430 30.18 -6.71 -9.66
C HIS A 430 31.26 -7.61 -10.29
N GLU A 431 32.54 -7.32 -10.07
CA GLU A 431 33.65 -8.11 -10.63
C GLU A 431 33.67 -9.56 -10.12
N GLN A 432 33.23 -9.79 -8.88
CA GLN A 432 33.19 -11.13 -8.27
C GLN A 432 31.95 -11.94 -8.67
N LEU A 433 30.84 -11.27 -8.99
CA LEU A 433 29.63 -11.91 -9.50
C LEU A 433 29.74 -12.18 -11.01
N PHE A 434 30.42 -11.30 -11.75
CA PHE A 434 30.51 -11.33 -13.21
C PHE A 434 31.97 -11.19 -13.69
N PRO A 435 32.84 -12.18 -13.41
CA PRO A 435 34.25 -12.11 -13.80
C PRO A 435 34.40 -12.03 -15.32
N ALA A 436 35.29 -11.14 -15.80
CA ALA A 436 35.49 -10.80 -17.21
C ALA A 436 36.04 -11.92 -18.14
N ALA A 437 36.04 -13.18 -17.68
CA ALA A 437 36.52 -14.31 -18.46
C ALA A 437 35.50 -14.72 -19.55
N ASN A 438 35.32 -13.89 -20.58
CA ASN A 438 34.87 -14.21 -21.96
C ASN A 438 34.36 -12.95 -22.68
N ARG A 439 35.15 -11.88 -22.77
CA ARG A 439 34.93 -10.85 -23.80
C ARG A 439 35.69 -11.12 -25.11
N ASN A 440 36.50 -12.19 -25.17
CA ASN A 440 37.33 -12.55 -26.31
C ASN A 440 36.85 -13.78 -27.12
N THR A 441 35.68 -14.32 -26.82
CA THR A 441 34.97 -15.21 -27.74
C THR A 441 33.58 -14.64 -27.90
N GLY A 442 33.04 -14.61 -29.11
CA GLY A 442 31.66 -14.16 -29.41
C GLY A 442 30.57 -15.05 -28.78
N PHE A 443 30.88 -15.74 -27.69
CA PHE A 443 29.97 -16.47 -26.84
C PHE A 443 29.71 -15.63 -25.60
N VAL A 444 28.55 -14.98 -25.59
CA VAL A 444 27.88 -14.58 -24.35
C VAL A 444 27.90 -15.83 -23.46
N ILE A 445 28.65 -15.81 -22.35
CA ILE A 445 28.48 -16.85 -21.33
C ILE A 445 27.01 -16.78 -20.94
N PRO A 446 26.24 -17.87 -21.09
CA PRO A 446 24.87 -17.89 -20.63
C PRO A 446 24.89 -17.50 -19.16
N GLU A 447 24.17 -16.42 -18.84
CA GLU A 447 23.72 -16.10 -17.50
C GLU A 447 23.58 -17.40 -16.73
N VAL A 448 24.36 -17.60 -15.65
CA VAL A 448 24.39 -18.85 -14.89
C VAL A 448 22.96 -19.35 -14.75
N THR A 449 22.63 -20.38 -15.52
CA THR A 449 21.26 -20.85 -15.79
C THR A 449 20.73 -21.53 -14.55
N LEU A 450 20.32 -20.70 -13.58
CA LEU A 450 19.50 -21.10 -12.45
C LEU A 450 18.04 -20.62 -12.62
N ASP A 451 17.77 -19.74 -13.58
CA ASP A 451 16.42 -19.35 -13.99
C ASP A 451 16.15 -19.89 -15.40
N ARG A 452 15.11 -20.71 -15.55
CA ARG A 452 14.70 -21.26 -16.86
C ARG A 452 13.97 -20.25 -17.74
N LEU A 453 13.56 -19.12 -17.16
CA LEU A 453 12.80 -18.04 -17.79
C LEU A 453 13.64 -16.77 -17.78
N SER A 454 13.56 -15.99 -18.85
CA SER A 454 14.06 -14.62 -18.88
C SER A 454 13.33 -13.78 -17.82
N ARG A 455 13.97 -12.67 -17.42
CA ARG A 455 13.41 -11.70 -16.47
C ARG A 455 12.00 -11.26 -16.86
N TYR A 456 11.79 -10.97 -18.15
CA TYR A 456 10.53 -10.42 -18.64
C TYR A 456 9.42 -11.48 -18.74
N GLU A 457 9.77 -12.73 -19.06
CA GLU A 457 8.83 -13.84 -18.99
C GLU A 457 8.34 -14.09 -17.55
N ARG A 458 9.15 -13.79 -16.53
CA ARG A 458 8.70 -13.87 -15.13
C ARG A 458 7.61 -12.86 -14.80
N TYR A 459 7.70 -11.63 -15.30
CA TYR A 459 6.69 -10.58 -15.05
C TYR A 459 5.34 -10.86 -15.72
N GLU A 460 5.33 -11.59 -16.84
CA GLU A 460 4.11 -11.91 -17.57
C GLU A 460 3.51 -13.27 -17.21
N ARG A 461 4.25 -14.05 -16.44
CA ARG A 461 3.80 -15.37 -16.02
C ARG A 461 2.56 -15.22 -15.16
N ALA A 462 1.44 -15.77 -15.63
CA ALA A 462 0.25 -15.95 -14.80
C ALA A 462 0.66 -16.66 -13.50
N LEU A 463 0.11 -16.22 -12.38
CA LEU A 463 0.39 -16.83 -11.09
C LEU A 463 0.09 -18.33 -11.22
N VAL A 464 1.11 -19.17 -11.04
CA VAL A 464 0.97 -20.62 -11.13
C VAL A 464 -0.19 -21.03 -10.23
N LYS A 465 -1.17 -21.78 -10.75
CA LYS A 465 -2.22 -22.43 -9.95
C LYS A 465 -1.52 -23.12 -8.77
N GLY A 466 -1.59 -22.49 -7.60
CA GLY A 466 -0.76 -22.87 -6.47
C GLY A 466 -1.16 -24.26 -6.00
N HIS A 467 -0.17 -25.05 -5.55
CA HIS A 467 -0.38 -26.29 -4.83
C HIS A 467 -1.54 -26.16 -3.83
N LYS A 468 -2.59 -26.96 -4.01
CA LYS A 468 -3.57 -27.29 -2.97
C LYS A 468 -2.86 -28.07 -1.86
N GLN A 469 -1.98 -27.44 -1.07
CA GLN A 469 -1.45 -28.11 0.11
C GLN A 469 -1.46 -27.15 1.31
N SER A 470 -2.30 -27.55 2.26
CA SER A 470 -2.35 -27.14 3.65
C SER A 470 -3.09 -25.85 4.01
N LEU A 471 -4.30 -25.67 3.47
CA LEU A 471 -5.43 -25.14 4.25
C LEU A 471 -6.69 -25.98 4.01
N ASP A 472 -6.50 -27.31 3.91
CA ASP A 472 -7.62 -28.25 4.00
C ASP A 472 -8.04 -28.33 5.48
N ARG A 473 -8.79 -27.32 5.92
CA ARG A 473 -9.79 -27.56 6.95
C ARG A 473 -10.96 -28.19 6.20
N GLY A 474 -11.05 -29.51 6.32
CA GLY A 474 -12.05 -30.32 5.62
C GLY A 474 -13.45 -29.74 5.73
N ASP A 475 -14.19 -29.92 4.63
CA ASP A 475 -15.63 -29.78 4.44
C ASP A 475 -16.29 -28.52 5.04
N SER A 476 -16.81 -27.60 4.24
CA SER A 476 -17.89 -27.90 3.33
C SER A 476 -17.93 -26.94 2.13
N LYS A 477 -17.72 -27.52 0.93
CA LYS A 477 -18.36 -26.99 -0.28
C LYS A 477 -19.84 -27.36 -0.23
N GLU A 478 -20.63 -26.61 0.54
CA GLU A 478 -22.05 -26.50 0.24
C GLU A 478 -22.20 -25.45 -0.86
N ASN A 479 -22.85 -25.84 -1.95
CA ASN A 479 -23.25 -24.98 -3.04
C ASN A 479 -23.85 -23.68 -2.48
N MET A 480 -23.27 -22.53 -2.84
CA MET A 480 -23.82 -21.22 -2.54
C MET A 480 -25.05 -20.93 -3.40
N ASP A 481 -26.14 -21.65 -3.16
CA ASP A 481 -27.42 -20.97 -3.08
C ASP A 481 -27.43 -20.29 -1.70
N VAL A 482 -26.92 -19.06 -1.67
CA VAL A 482 -26.98 -18.25 -0.45
C VAL A 482 -28.44 -17.89 -0.26
N ASP A 483 -29.11 -18.63 0.62
CA ASP A 483 -30.45 -18.27 1.05
C ASP A 483 -30.35 -16.97 1.87
N THR A 484 -30.42 -15.82 1.19
CA THR A 484 -30.30 -14.46 1.76
C THR A 484 -31.21 -14.28 2.98
N HIS A 485 -32.38 -14.89 2.94
CA HIS A 485 -33.38 -14.86 4.01
C HIS A 485 -32.90 -15.58 5.28
N LYS A 486 -32.04 -16.59 5.17
CA LYS A 486 -31.52 -17.35 6.31
C LYS A 486 -30.69 -16.47 7.25
N TYR A 487 -29.74 -15.69 6.70
CA TYR A 487 -28.85 -14.86 7.52
C TYR A 487 -29.58 -13.66 8.13
N LYS A 488 -30.49 -13.03 7.37
CA LYS A 488 -31.40 -12.00 7.90
C LYS A 488 -32.20 -12.54 9.09
N ASN A 489 -32.86 -13.69 8.93
CA ASN A 489 -33.68 -14.28 9.98
C ASN A 489 -32.86 -14.60 11.24
N LEU A 490 -31.62 -15.07 11.09
CA LEU A 490 -30.71 -15.33 12.20
C LEU A 490 -30.29 -14.04 12.93
N VAL A 491 -29.96 -12.97 12.19
CA VAL A 491 -29.63 -11.66 12.77
C VAL A 491 -30.84 -11.06 13.50
N MET A 492 -32.00 -11.04 12.85
CA MET A 492 -33.25 -10.52 13.42
C MET A 492 -33.66 -11.29 14.68
N LYS A 493 -33.58 -12.64 14.66
CA LYS A 493 -33.85 -13.49 15.82
C LYS A 493 -32.88 -13.20 16.97
N SER A 494 -31.59 -13.11 16.68
CA SER A 494 -30.58 -12.75 17.69
C SER A 494 -30.87 -11.38 18.31
N MET A 495 -31.33 -10.40 17.51
CA MET A 495 -31.71 -9.08 18.01
C MET A 495 -32.96 -9.13 18.91
N GLN A 496 -33.95 -9.95 18.56
CA GLN A 496 -35.15 -10.17 19.37
C GLN A 496 -34.86 -10.93 20.68
N GLU A 497 -33.87 -11.82 20.68
CA GLU A 497 -33.37 -12.53 21.87
C GLU A 497 -32.55 -11.63 22.83
N GLY A 498 -32.39 -10.35 22.49
CA GLY A 498 -31.77 -9.34 23.35
C GLY A 498 -30.32 -9.01 23.01
N ASN A 499 -29.77 -9.55 21.93
CA ASN A 499 -28.44 -9.15 21.45
C ASN A 499 -28.50 -7.85 20.65
N THR A 500 -27.54 -6.97 20.90
CA THR A 500 -27.48 -5.62 20.33
C THR A 500 -26.57 -5.58 19.11
N LEU A 501 -26.89 -4.78 18.09
CA LEU A 501 -25.87 -4.43 17.10
C LEU A 501 -24.87 -3.49 17.74
N SER A 502 -23.58 -3.77 17.56
CA SER A 502 -22.53 -2.83 17.93
C SER A 502 -22.67 -1.53 17.11
N PRO A 503 -22.17 -0.40 17.61
CA PRO A 503 -22.13 0.84 16.84
C PRO A 503 -21.43 0.67 15.49
N GLY A 504 -20.39 -0.17 15.41
CA GLY A 504 -19.69 -0.46 14.16
C GLY A 504 -20.54 -1.24 13.16
N GLU A 505 -21.31 -2.24 13.62
CA GLU A 505 -22.20 -3.04 12.77
C GLU A 505 -23.40 -2.25 12.26
N ALA A 506 -24.05 -1.49 13.14
CA ALA A 506 -25.17 -0.63 12.77
C ALA A 506 -24.76 0.40 11.71
N ARG A 507 -23.57 0.99 11.87
CA ARG A 507 -23.01 1.91 10.87
C ARG A 507 -22.66 1.22 9.56
N LYS A 508 -22.07 0.01 9.59
CA LYS A 508 -21.77 -0.76 8.37
C LYS A 508 -23.04 -1.10 7.58
N ALA A 509 -24.11 -1.51 8.26
CA ALA A 509 -25.40 -1.78 7.61
C ALA A 509 -25.99 -0.51 6.99
N PHE A 510 -25.98 0.60 7.72
CA PHE A 510 -26.48 1.88 7.19
C PHE A 510 -25.65 2.40 5.99
N GLY A 511 -24.32 2.27 6.05
CA GLY A 511 -23.44 2.60 4.92
C GLY A 511 -23.73 1.74 3.69
N LEU A 512 -23.95 0.43 3.88
CA LEU A 512 -24.32 -0.46 2.78
C LEU A 512 -25.69 -0.08 2.19
N TYR A 513 -26.68 0.21 3.03
CA TYR A 513 -28.00 0.69 2.61
C TYR A 513 -27.92 1.98 1.78
N LEU A 514 -27.16 2.98 2.23
CA LEU A 514 -26.91 4.20 1.46
C LEU A 514 -26.23 3.91 0.10
N GLY A 515 -25.40 2.88 0.03
CA GLY A 515 -24.83 2.39 -1.23
C GLY A 515 -25.87 1.86 -2.21
N HIS A 516 -26.89 1.14 -1.73
CA HIS A 516 -28.02 0.72 -2.57
C HIS A 516 -28.85 1.91 -3.08
N ILE A 517 -29.12 2.89 -2.21
CA ILE A 517 -29.82 4.13 -2.59
C ILE A 517 -29.01 4.93 -3.63
N LEU A 518 -27.68 5.02 -3.45
CA LEU A 518 -26.79 5.65 -4.43
C LEU A 518 -26.90 4.97 -5.81
N ARG A 519 -27.01 3.63 -5.85
CA ARG A 519 -27.22 2.89 -7.10
C ARG A 519 -28.53 3.33 -7.79
N LYS A 520 -29.63 3.42 -7.04
CA LYS A 520 -30.95 3.80 -7.56
C LYS A 520 -30.95 5.22 -8.15
N ILE A 521 -30.35 6.19 -7.47
CA ILE A 521 -30.34 7.59 -7.94
C ILE A 521 -29.31 7.87 -9.03
N SER A 522 -28.37 6.94 -9.28
CA SER A 522 -27.37 7.05 -10.34
C SER A 522 -27.85 6.47 -11.68
N GLN A 523 -29.03 5.84 -11.72
CA GLN A 523 -29.61 5.28 -12.94
C GLN A 523 -30.19 6.37 -13.85
N SER A 524 -30.24 6.09 -15.16
CA SER A 524 -30.72 7.03 -16.18
C SER A 524 -32.20 7.41 -16.05
N ASN A 525 -32.98 6.64 -15.29
CA ASN A 525 -34.40 6.80 -14.99
C ASN A 525 -34.65 7.06 -13.49
N ALA A 526 -33.70 7.68 -12.78
CA ALA A 526 -33.83 7.93 -11.35
C ALA A 526 -35.10 8.72 -11.00
N ASP A 527 -35.83 8.23 -9.98
CA ASP A 527 -37.02 8.90 -9.45
C ASP A 527 -36.63 10.27 -8.83
N PRO A 528 -37.14 11.40 -9.36
CA PRO A 528 -36.84 12.72 -8.82
C PRO A 528 -37.23 12.87 -7.36
N ALA A 529 -38.29 12.18 -6.90
CA ALA A 529 -38.69 12.20 -5.50
C ALA A 529 -37.60 11.55 -4.63
N CYS A 530 -37.05 10.40 -5.02
CA CYS A 530 -35.93 9.76 -4.31
C CYS A 530 -34.71 10.70 -4.18
N CYS A 531 -34.36 11.41 -5.25
CA CYS A 531 -33.27 12.39 -5.26
C CYS A 531 -33.50 13.54 -4.27
N ASP A 532 -34.70 14.11 -4.23
CA ASP A 532 -35.04 15.20 -3.31
C ASP A 532 -34.93 14.80 -1.83
N LEU A 533 -35.13 13.53 -1.53
CA LEU A 533 -35.08 13.00 -0.18
C LEU A 533 -33.65 12.75 0.27
N VAL A 534 -32.83 12.19 -0.61
CA VAL A 534 -31.38 12.10 -0.40
C VAL A 534 -30.80 13.49 -0.17
N MET A 535 -31.26 14.49 -0.93
CA MET A 535 -30.88 15.89 -0.73
C MET A 535 -31.23 16.43 0.66
N LYS A 536 -32.45 16.21 1.14
CA LYS A 536 -32.87 16.58 2.50
C LYS A 536 -32.05 15.87 3.58
N PHE A 537 -31.78 14.58 3.38
CA PHE A 537 -30.94 13.80 4.29
C PHE A 537 -29.51 14.35 4.36
N LEU A 538 -28.89 14.66 3.22
CA LEU A 538 -27.54 15.22 3.18
C LEU A 538 -27.47 16.59 3.83
N GLN A 539 -28.48 17.44 3.61
CA GLN A 539 -28.59 18.73 4.27
C GLN A 539 -28.61 18.59 5.79
N GLN A 540 -29.41 17.66 6.32
CA GLN A 540 -29.56 17.42 7.76
C GLN A 540 -28.37 16.66 8.38
N SER A 541 -27.72 15.80 7.62
CA SER A 541 -26.64 14.93 8.12
C SER A 541 -25.25 15.52 7.94
N SER A 542 -25.14 16.66 7.26
CA SER A 542 -23.88 17.34 6.97
C SER A 542 -23.02 17.64 8.21
N SER A 543 -23.66 17.87 9.35
CA SER A 543 -23.03 18.18 10.64
C SER A 543 -22.79 16.96 11.54
N ASN A 544 -23.25 15.77 11.14
CA ASN A 544 -23.19 14.57 11.97
C ASN A 544 -21.87 13.80 11.86
N LEU A 545 -21.04 14.12 10.86
CA LEU A 545 -19.73 13.50 10.65
C LEU A 545 -18.64 14.24 11.42
N ARG A 546 -17.63 13.50 11.92
CA ARG A 546 -16.46 14.12 12.58
C ARG A 546 -15.63 14.99 11.64
N THR A 547 -15.60 14.63 10.35
CA THR A 547 -14.97 15.44 9.30
C THR A 547 -16.05 16.29 8.65
N PRO A 548 -15.88 17.62 8.54
CA PRO A 548 -16.91 18.49 7.99
C PRO A 548 -17.22 18.10 6.54
N PHE A 549 -18.49 17.82 6.29
CA PHE A 549 -19.00 17.59 4.94
C PHE A 549 -19.62 18.90 4.42
N LEU A 550 -19.04 19.44 3.35
CA LEU A 550 -19.53 20.65 2.69
C LEU A 550 -20.65 20.28 1.72
N PHE A 551 -21.88 20.39 2.21
CA PHE A 551 -23.07 20.23 1.39
C PHE A 551 -23.36 21.51 0.59
N THR A 552 -23.74 21.34 -0.69
CA THR A 552 -24.11 22.43 -1.59
C THR A 552 -25.49 22.17 -2.19
N LEU A 553 -26.37 23.17 -2.15
CA LEU A 553 -27.70 23.04 -2.75
C LEU A 553 -27.58 23.22 -4.28
N PRO A 554 -28.00 22.24 -5.10
CA PRO A 554 -28.08 22.36 -6.55
C PRO A 554 -29.00 23.51 -6.94
N SER A 555 -28.64 24.24 -8.00
CA SER A 555 -29.48 25.32 -8.51
C SER A 555 -30.82 24.76 -9.02
N SER A 556 -31.92 25.45 -8.69
CA SER A 556 -33.26 25.13 -9.19
C SER A 556 -33.43 25.30 -10.71
N LYS A 557 -32.42 25.86 -11.38
CA LYS A 557 -32.38 26.05 -12.85
C LYS A 557 -31.82 24.85 -13.61
N LEU A 558 -31.32 23.83 -12.91
CA LEU A 558 -30.74 22.63 -13.52
C LEU A 558 -31.82 21.61 -13.90
N SER A 559 -31.56 20.81 -14.92
CA SER A 559 -32.46 19.70 -15.28
C SER A 559 -32.52 18.66 -14.16
N ASP A 560 -33.61 17.91 -14.05
CA ASP A 560 -33.74 16.85 -13.02
C ASP A 560 -32.63 15.81 -13.11
N LYS A 561 -32.13 15.55 -14.32
CA LYS A 561 -30.98 14.67 -14.57
C LYS A 561 -29.68 15.23 -13.99
N ASP A 562 -29.42 16.53 -14.18
CA ASP A 562 -28.23 17.19 -13.63
C ASP A 562 -28.32 17.31 -12.10
N ARG A 563 -29.53 17.57 -11.58
CA ARG A 563 -29.80 17.58 -10.13
C ARG A 563 -29.54 16.21 -9.51
N ALA A 564 -30.08 15.14 -10.11
CA ALA A 564 -29.83 13.76 -9.68
C ALA A 564 -28.35 13.40 -9.70
N ALA A 565 -27.60 13.81 -10.73
CA ALA A 565 -26.16 13.57 -10.82
C ALA A 565 -25.38 14.29 -9.70
N ILE A 566 -25.74 15.55 -9.41
CA ILE A 566 -25.14 16.32 -8.31
C ILE A 566 -25.50 15.70 -6.95
N THR A 567 -26.74 15.23 -6.77
CA THR A 567 -27.18 14.53 -5.55
C THR A 567 -26.44 13.22 -5.35
N ALA A 568 -26.31 12.40 -6.40
CA ALA A 568 -25.57 11.13 -6.37
C ALA A 568 -24.10 11.35 -6.00
N LYS A 569 -23.47 12.36 -6.62
CA LYS A 569 -22.13 12.81 -6.24
C LYS A 569 -22.05 13.15 -4.75
N GLN A 570 -22.93 14.02 -4.25
CA GLN A 570 -22.85 14.48 -2.87
C GLN A 570 -23.13 13.35 -1.87
N LEU A 571 -24.00 12.39 -2.23
CA LEU A 571 -24.22 11.18 -1.45
C LEU A 571 -22.98 10.28 -1.45
N SER A 572 -22.31 10.11 -2.60
CA SER A 572 -21.04 9.38 -2.68
C SER A 572 -19.95 10.01 -1.81
N ASP A 573 -19.81 11.34 -1.85
CA ASP A 573 -18.85 12.10 -1.04
C ASP A 573 -19.15 11.94 0.47
N PHE A 574 -20.43 12.04 0.86
CA PHE A 574 -20.87 11.78 2.24
C PHE A 574 -20.61 10.35 2.67
N LEU A 575 -20.95 9.36 1.83
CA LEU A 575 -20.80 7.94 2.12
C LEU A 575 -19.33 7.57 2.31
N HIS A 576 -18.43 8.15 1.51
CA HIS A 576 -17.00 7.99 1.68
C HIS A 576 -16.53 8.45 3.09
N LEU A 577 -16.94 9.64 3.52
CA LEU A 577 -16.59 10.16 4.85
C LEU A 577 -17.24 9.33 5.97
N TYR A 578 -18.50 8.94 5.80
CA TYR A 578 -19.26 8.13 6.75
C TYR A 578 -18.64 6.75 6.96
N ASN A 579 -18.29 6.03 5.89
CA ASN A 579 -17.65 4.73 5.95
C ASN A 579 -16.24 4.81 6.56
N ARG A 580 -15.50 5.89 6.26
CA ARG A 580 -14.21 6.16 6.88
C ARG A 580 -14.31 6.37 8.39
N GLU A 581 -15.29 7.14 8.86
CA GLU A 581 -15.54 7.28 10.29
C GLU A 581 -15.98 5.93 10.89
N THR A 582 -16.76 5.13 10.17
CA THR A 582 -17.23 3.80 10.61
C THR A 582 -16.10 2.82 10.88
N GLU A 583 -14.97 2.90 10.14
CA GLU A 583 -13.77 2.08 10.42
C GLU A 583 -13.21 2.31 11.84
N LEU A 584 -13.43 3.48 12.44
CA LEU A 584 -13.00 3.76 13.83
C LEU A 584 -13.82 2.99 14.88
N TYR A 585 -14.96 2.42 14.50
CA TYR A 585 -15.86 1.67 15.37
C TYR A 585 -15.73 0.14 15.14
N ALA A 586 -14.71 -0.32 14.42
CA ALA A 586 -14.50 -1.74 14.15
C ALA A 586 -14.07 -2.48 15.41
N ASP A 587 -14.96 -3.34 15.93
CA ASP A 587 -14.64 -4.29 16.98
C ASP A 587 -13.99 -5.55 16.37
N THR A 588 -12.79 -5.92 16.85
CA THR A 588 -12.09 -7.15 16.44
C THR A 588 -12.48 -8.37 17.27
N VAL A 589 -13.23 -8.15 18.35
CA VAL A 589 -13.66 -9.16 19.32
C VAL A 589 -15.15 -9.00 19.55
N ASP A 590 -15.89 -10.12 19.58
CA ASP A 590 -17.31 -10.13 19.90
C ASP A 590 -17.53 -9.57 21.32
N ARG A 591 -18.35 -8.52 21.45
CA ARG A 591 -18.69 -7.97 22.76
C ARG A 591 -19.82 -8.80 23.38
N PRO A 592 -19.86 -8.95 24.73
CA PRO A 592 -20.99 -9.61 25.40
C PRO A 592 -22.32 -8.94 25.01
N CYS A 593 -23.36 -9.74 24.79
CA CYS A 593 -24.70 -9.29 24.40
C CYS A 593 -24.75 -8.53 23.06
N THR A 594 -23.83 -8.81 22.14
CA THR A 594 -23.89 -8.33 20.74
C THR A 594 -24.10 -9.45 19.76
N VAL A 595 -24.67 -9.14 18.59
CA VAL A 595 -24.77 -10.10 17.49
C VAL A 595 -23.35 -10.55 17.12
N PRO A 596 -23.08 -11.86 16.92
CA PRO A 596 -21.73 -12.32 16.59
C PRO A 596 -21.21 -11.68 15.30
N ASN A 597 -20.00 -11.09 15.33
CA ASN A 597 -19.44 -10.35 14.20
C ASN A 597 -19.39 -11.20 12.92
N ARG A 598 -19.09 -12.51 13.05
CA ARG A 598 -19.05 -13.44 11.92
C ARG A 598 -20.43 -13.67 11.29
N LEU A 599 -21.48 -13.72 12.10
CA LEU A 599 -22.85 -13.86 11.62
C LEU A 599 -23.27 -12.59 10.87
N PHE A 600 -22.98 -11.42 11.45
CA PHE A 600 -23.32 -10.14 10.84
C PHE A 600 -22.53 -9.87 9.55
N GLN A 601 -21.27 -10.30 9.48
CA GLN A 601 -20.48 -10.24 8.24
C GLN A 601 -21.09 -11.09 7.11
N LYS A 602 -21.56 -12.31 7.42
CA LYS A 602 -22.26 -13.15 6.44
C LYS A 602 -23.57 -12.52 5.98
N PHE A 603 -24.31 -11.89 6.89
CA PHE A 603 -25.50 -11.10 6.54
C PHE A 603 -25.15 -9.95 5.58
N LEU A 604 -24.19 -9.09 5.93
CA LEU A 604 -23.80 -7.96 5.07
C LEU A 604 -23.29 -8.37 3.69
N ALA A 605 -22.69 -9.56 3.56
CA ALA A 605 -22.23 -10.08 2.28
C ALA A 605 -23.38 -10.49 1.34
N ALA A 606 -24.55 -10.84 1.90
CA ALA A 606 -25.69 -11.37 1.15
C ALA A 606 -26.90 -10.42 1.11
N ALA A 607 -26.95 -9.41 1.98
CA ALA A 607 -28.14 -8.59 2.21
C ALA A 607 -28.52 -7.72 1.00
N GLY A 608 -29.81 -7.77 0.64
CA GLY A 608 -30.43 -6.80 -0.26
C GLY A 608 -30.83 -5.51 0.46
N GLU A 609 -31.38 -4.56 -0.30
CA GLU A 609 -31.84 -3.27 0.24
C GLU A 609 -32.93 -3.45 1.31
N GLU A 610 -33.93 -4.28 1.03
CA GLU A 610 -35.05 -4.55 1.94
C GLU A 610 -34.59 -5.25 3.24
N ASP A 611 -33.57 -6.09 3.15
CA ASP A 611 -33.02 -6.81 4.30
C ASP A 611 -32.27 -5.87 5.24
N LEU A 612 -31.52 -4.92 4.67
CA LEU A 612 -30.86 -3.86 5.43
C LEU A 612 -31.88 -2.92 6.06
N ASP A 613 -32.95 -2.60 5.33
CA ASP A 613 -34.05 -1.76 5.82
C ASP A 613 -34.70 -2.38 7.06
N ASP A 614 -35.07 -3.66 7.00
CA ASP A 614 -35.68 -4.39 8.12
C ASP A 614 -34.80 -4.42 9.38
N VAL A 615 -33.50 -4.71 9.22
CA VAL A 615 -32.56 -4.77 10.34
C VAL A 615 -32.36 -3.39 10.98
N LEU A 616 -32.27 -2.33 10.17
CA LEU A 616 -32.12 -0.95 10.65
C LEU A 616 -33.41 -0.42 11.30
N ILE A 617 -34.59 -0.83 10.83
CA ILE A 617 -35.88 -0.54 11.45
C ILE A 617 -35.95 -1.24 12.82
N LEU A 618 -35.62 -2.53 12.91
CA LEU A 618 -35.63 -3.27 14.17
C LEU A 618 -34.66 -2.64 15.18
N GLN A 619 -33.45 -2.27 14.74
CA GLN A 619 -32.48 -1.52 15.55
C GLN A 619 -33.09 -0.21 16.09
N THR A 620 -33.76 0.55 15.24
CA THR A 620 -34.38 1.82 15.68
C THR A 620 -35.48 1.59 16.71
N GLN A 621 -36.29 0.54 16.52
CA GLN A 621 -37.38 0.17 17.43
C GLN A 621 -36.86 -0.29 18.80
N LEU A 622 -35.87 -1.19 18.82
CA LEU A 622 -35.32 -1.76 20.05
C LEU A 622 -34.64 -0.71 20.94
N TYR A 623 -33.96 0.28 20.32
CA TYR A 623 -33.15 1.26 21.03
C TYR A 623 -33.85 2.61 21.22
N LYS A 624 -34.99 2.82 20.55
CA LYS A 624 -35.71 4.11 20.45
C LYS A 624 -34.78 5.26 20.01
N CYS A 625 -33.68 4.97 19.30
CA CYS A 625 -32.61 5.92 18.99
C CYS A 625 -31.93 5.49 17.67
N ALA A 626 -31.70 6.43 16.75
CA ALA A 626 -30.84 6.20 15.56
C ALA A 626 -29.41 6.72 15.75
N HIS A 627 -29.09 7.24 16.93
CA HIS A 627 -27.77 7.80 17.23
C HIS A 627 -26.64 6.78 17.05
N SER A 628 -26.94 5.48 17.16
CA SER A 628 -25.99 4.39 16.96
C SER A 628 -25.39 4.38 15.55
N PHE A 629 -26.15 4.80 14.53
CA PHE A 629 -25.66 4.87 13.14
C PHE A 629 -25.66 6.27 12.53
N LEU A 630 -26.41 7.25 13.05
CA LEU A 630 -26.40 8.63 12.53
C LEU A 630 -25.38 9.57 13.21
N GLY A 631 -24.86 9.23 14.39
CA GLY A 631 -23.97 10.13 15.17
C GLY A 631 -24.72 11.05 16.16
N ARG A 632 -23.99 11.68 17.09
CA ARG A 632 -24.54 12.66 18.04
C ARG A 632 -24.44 14.08 17.45
N SER A 633 -25.57 14.72 17.16
CA SER A 633 -25.63 16.16 16.93
C SER A 633 -25.53 16.92 18.26
N GLY A 634 -24.62 17.89 18.34
CA GLY A 634 -24.43 18.79 19.49
C GLY A 634 -25.41 19.96 19.56
N PHE A 635 -26.46 19.99 18.73
CA PHE A 635 -27.44 21.08 18.70
C PHE A 635 -28.86 20.54 18.81
N ALA A 636 -29.28 20.19 20.02
CA ALA A 636 -30.69 20.03 20.36
C ALA A 636 -31.24 21.39 20.79
N GLY A 637 -31.63 22.21 19.82
CA GLY A 637 -32.19 23.53 20.09
C GLY A 637 -32.90 24.11 18.88
N SER A 638 -34.23 24.04 18.92
CA SER A 638 -35.18 24.79 18.09
C SER A 638 -35.31 24.40 16.61
N LEU A 639 -36.44 23.76 16.28
CA LEU A 639 -37.38 24.19 15.23
C LEU A 639 -38.56 23.19 15.18
N ARG A 640 -39.72 23.64 15.68
CA ARG A 640 -41.02 22.95 15.57
C ARG A 640 -41.61 23.21 14.18
N GLY A 641 -42.11 22.17 13.52
CA GLY A 641 -42.92 22.28 12.30
C GLY A 641 -43.49 20.93 11.85
N PRO A 642 -44.83 20.74 11.80
CA PRO A 642 -45.48 19.44 11.59
C PRO A 642 -45.77 19.12 10.11
N ASN A 643 -44.83 19.35 9.18
CA ASN A 643 -45.04 19.04 7.76
C ASN A 643 -43.71 18.71 7.06
N LEU A 644 -43.36 17.42 7.00
CA LEU A 644 -42.45 16.78 6.03
C LEU A 644 -42.31 15.28 6.35
N LEU A 645 -43.46 14.62 6.56
CA LEU A 645 -43.61 13.28 7.13
C LEU A 645 -43.70 12.14 6.11
N CYS A 646 -43.19 12.33 4.89
CA CYS A 646 -43.13 11.25 3.92
C CYS A 646 -41.79 11.24 3.20
N SER A 647 -41.20 10.05 3.15
CA SER A 647 -40.18 9.56 2.20
C SER A 647 -38.68 9.77 2.53
N LEU A 648 -38.07 8.71 3.06
CA LEU A 648 -36.82 8.02 2.66
C LEU A 648 -37.19 6.59 3.06
N PRO A 649 -37.18 5.59 2.16
CA PRO A 649 -38.27 4.62 2.06
C PRO A 649 -38.94 4.22 3.37
N HIS A 650 -38.25 3.77 4.43
CA HIS A 650 -38.93 3.51 5.71
C HIS A 650 -38.21 3.90 7.03
N ILE A 651 -36.90 4.14 7.05
CA ILE A 651 -36.14 4.31 8.32
C ILE A 651 -36.32 5.69 8.96
N THR A 652 -36.06 6.79 8.23
CA THR A 652 -35.95 8.12 8.86
C THR A 652 -37.28 8.69 9.36
N SER A 653 -38.41 8.29 8.77
CA SER A 653 -39.75 8.73 9.21
C SER A 653 -40.12 8.17 10.60
N ARG A 654 -39.67 6.96 10.94
CA ARG A 654 -39.90 6.31 12.26
C ARG A 654 -38.85 6.68 13.31
N VAL A 655 -37.65 7.04 12.87
CA VAL A 655 -36.52 7.47 13.72
C VAL A 655 -36.84 8.78 14.47
N TYR A 656 -37.47 9.75 13.82
CA TYR A 656 -37.73 11.07 14.43
C TYR A 656 -39.06 11.18 15.18
N SER A 657 -40.07 10.36 14.85
CA SER A 657 -41.28 10.23 15.68
C SER A 657 -40.98 9.74 17.10
N ASN A 658 -39.92 8.95 17.27
CA ASN A 658 -39.44 8.51 18.59
C ASN A 658 -38.46 9.50 19.24
N ALA A 659 -37.97 10.52 18.53
CA ALA A 659 -37.12 11.57 19.10
C ALA A 659 -37.95 12.66 19.82
N ALA A 660 -39.22 12.83 19.45
CA ALA A 660 -40.17 13.71 20.14
C ALA A 660 -40.64 13.13 21.49
N THR A 661 -40.55 11.80 21.66
CA THR A 661 -40.68 11.12 22.94
C THR A 661 -39.28 10.90 23.50
N THR A 662 -38.74 11.90 24.19
CA THR A 662 -37.65 11.69 25.17
C THR A 662 -38.14 10.84 26.34
N GLU A 663 -38.45 9.57 26.08
CA GLU A 663 -38.22 8.51 27.04
C GLU A 663 -36.77 8.06 26.88
N GLN A 664 -36.08 7.90 28.00
CA GLN A 664 -34.64 7.66 28.12
C GLN A 664 -34.07 6.73 27.03
N CYS A 665 -33.23 7.30 26.17
CA CYS A 665 -32.39 6.58 25.21
C CYS A 665 -31.68 5.38 25.88
N LYS A 666 -31.99 4.15 25.43
CA LYS A 666 -31.41 2.91 26.02
C LYS A 666 -29.97 2.63 25.60
N CYS A 667 -29.41 3.48 24.73
CA CYS A 667 -28.07 3.38 24.18
C CYS A 667 -26.95 3.51 25.29
N THR A 668 -27.32 3.73 26.58
CA THR A 668 -26.43 3.80 27.76
C THR A 668 -26.74 2.82 28.92
N GLN A 669 -27.71 1.90 28.81
CA GLN A 669 -28.16 1.08 29.96
C GLN A 669 -27.34 -0.20 30.25
N SER A 670 -26.21 -0.43 29.57
CA SER A 670 -25.46 -1.70 29.68
C SER A 670 -24.37 -1.75 30.77
N SER A 671 -24.43 -0.97 31.86
CA SER A 671 -23.36 -0.97 32.88
C SER A 671 -23.78 -1.17 34.34
N THR A 672 -25.02 -1.53 34.66
CA THR A 672 -25.43 -1.75 36.05
C THR A 672 -26.34 -2.98 36.23
N ARG A 673 -25.80 -4.18 35.98
CA ARG A 673 -26.30 -5.38 36.67
C ARG A 673 -25.43 -5.62 37.89
N THR A 674 -25.82 -4.99 39.00
CA THR A 674 -25.25 -5.25 40.32
C THR A 674 -25.53 -6.70 40.71
N THR A 675 -24.46 -7.46 40.91
CA THR A 675 -24.47 -8.73 41.63
C THR A 675 -24.93 -8.46 43.07
N LYS A 676 -26.22 -8.66 43.37
CA LYS A 676 -26.67 -8.83 44.75
C LYS A 676 -26.24 -10.22 45.20
N ALA A 677 -25.17 -10.28 45.98
CA ALA A 677 -24.86 -11.44 46.82
C ALA A 677 -25.97 -11.61 47.88
N PRO A 678 -26.39 -12.84 48.21
CA PRO A 678 -27.24 -13.07 49.37
C PRO A 678 -26.40 -12.96 50.65
N ARG A 679 -26.80 -12.06 51.56
CA ARG A 679 -26.57 -12.20 53.01
C ARG A 679 -27.73 -13.07 53.51
N THR A 680 -27.59 -14.14 54.27
CA THR A 680 -26.59 -14.58 55.27
C THR A 680 -26.45 -16.10 55.22
#